data_AF-A0A7X3PHU5-F1
#
_entry.id   AF-A0A7X3PHU5-F1
#
_cell.length_a   1.000
_cell.length_b   1.000
_cell.length_c   1.000
_cell.angle_alpha   90.00
_cell.angle_beta   90.00
_cell.angle_gamma   90.00
#
_symmetry.space_group_name_H-M   'P 1'
#
loop_
_entity.id
_entity.type
_entity.pdbx_description
1 polymer ?
#
loop_
_entity_poly.entity_id
_entity_poly.type
_entity_poly.pdbx_seq_one_letter_code
_entity_poly.pdbx_strand_id
1 'polypeptide(L)'
;MTELEPALEIVPDSATLTHIGQQFAFSVRGGGGAGAGQVRWRSADAEVFVVDGNGSVTATGNGAARVVAQNLSRADDALVRVRQVAAALEPFGDGQQAARGLPLLDSVGVRVMDAGGTPAAGVAVRFEVGLGGGSVAPGEVHSDSTGLASVEWTLGSAPGRQTLNAISADGVASIEIAATALEPDAAVASFEVQAGEDQWAWSGRALTESIVVRALDEGGRPTPAATVRFEPDAGGRADPETAATDSAGMASTAWTLGATPGPQTLVASTGGKASAEIIATARDPDEAVASVEVVSGEDQWAVAGHALPDSVAVLVTDETGRPIWGAAVTFEPDVGSGRAHPGTATTDSLGLASVIWTLGPTLGAQRLEVTAGGATVSFEATAVSDEGVCNRTPAVSAEIARRARVGNCAEVTEDMLGGITTSLRLDSKRITQLRSGDFDGLVSLRGLILTHNQLEELPSDLFKGLSSLSWLWLGFNPLGVLPPDIFAGLTNLSELVLSTAGLTMLPPQVFDDLASLERLYLDDNSLESLPPGAFAALSEIKVLYLSRNKLTELPPGLLQPMKQLELLYAGRNRLTRLPDGVFTGLETLKTLDLTTNQIRDLSPRAFEGLSSLEGLRLDTNHLHSLPPLLFAGLSSLKYVWLQHNPGIPFPVHAHLARADTSDLIAPGPARVEVRVPGGAPFAFRVPLSVQRGSASSGFLSIEAGDTVGSSVEVTPTGTGAVHVSLGAPPSPPEGFNEFRVVADDPIALFAEAGNRTPVIRSVIPAHRLQASGPVAGLSLAKHFGDPDGDSLVYEVKSDDPRVAVARIESGTLWLDPGAVDTTEVAVTATDPDGLRAVQRFRTWVVPAPDPDAFNIELIFGPGFTEEARAEIRRAAERWMEVVVGDLPDVPVDGTGPEYCANRAPTPRLTGVVDDLLIYMHMRPGDGRSVGLATKCSRREESGLAIIGANWFSGVFHSPPHSYTFYDTAMHEIGHVLGIGGWEIKDLHTDPHFPGPLAVAAFDAAGGEGYAGAKVPVEDQATLGGGGKWIHWRRRIMPDDVMSLGLGKLVTVITAQALADLGHVVDVTKADPYRLPGQAQRYVGGTVADAEAAVAELMADDLIRGPVEVVDEEGKVVRVIRP
;
A
#
# COMPACT_ATOMS: atom_id res chain seq x y z
N MET A 1 -11.58 -123.97 -12.70
CA MET A 1 -12.88 -123.58 -13.28
C MET A 1 -12.98 -122.07 -13.14
N THR A 2 -12.89 -121.24 -14.18
CA THR A 2 -13.18 -121.36 -15.62
C THR A 2 -11.99 -120.82 -16.45
N GLU A 3 -11.63 -121.47 -17.57
CA GLU A 3 -10.67 -120.91 -18.55
C GLU A 3 -11.26 -119.66 -19.22
N LEU A 4 -10.47 -118.59 -19.34
CA LEU A 4 -10.78 -117.38 -20.12
C LEU A 4 -9.76 -117.30 -21.27
N GLU A 5 -10.28 -117.38 -22.50
CA GLU A 5 -9.53 -117.15 -23.74
C GLU A 5 -8.92 -115.72 -23.84
N PRO A 6 -7.87 -115.51 -24.66
CA PRO A 6 -7.17 -114.22 -24.76
C PRO A 6 -8.01 -113.06 -25.33
N ALA A 7 -7.68 -111.83 -24.90
CA ALA A 7 -8.33 -110.55 -25.26
C ALA A 7 -7.87 -109.98 -26.63
N LEU A 8 -8.59 -108.96 -27.12
CA LEU A 8 -8.35 -108.21 -28.37
C LEU A 8 -7.36 -107.05 -28.09
N GLU A 9 -6.27 -106.88 -28.85
CA GLU A 9 -5.25 -105.83 -28.62
C GLU A 9 -4.86 -105.10 -29.94
N ILE A 10 -4.93 -103.75 -29.97
CA ILE A 10 -4.48 -102.89 -31.09
C ILE A 10 -2.97 -102.65 -31.00
N VAL A 11 -2.26 -102.84 -32.11
CA VAL A 11 -0.81 -102.61 -32.23
C VAL A 11 -0.51 -101.70 -33.43
N PRO A 12 0.26 -100.61 -33.25
CA PRO A 12 0.73 -100.06 -31.96
C PRO A 12 -0.40 -99.44 -31.13
N ASP A 13 -0.15 -99.16 -29.84
CA ASP A 13 -1.11 -98.53 -28.92
C ASP A 13 -1.26 -97.01 -29.12
N SER A 14 -0.43 -96.41 -29.99
CA SER A 14 -0.54 -95.01 -30.39
C SER A 14 0.15 -94.70 -31.73
N ALA A 15 -0.25 -93.59 -32.36
CA ALA A 15 0.40 -93.01 -33.53
C ALA A 15 0.37 -91.47 -33.48
N THR A 16 1.39 -90.82 -34.05
CA THR A 16 1.39 -89.36 -34.27
C THR A 16 1.50 -89.05 -35.76
N LEU A 17 0.56 -88.28 -36.27
CA LEU A 17 0.47 -87.81 -37.65
C LEU A 17 0.84 -86.31 -37.66
N THR A 18 1.74 -85.93 -38.55
CA THR A 18 2.38 -84.61 -38.63
C THR A 18 1.82 -83.71 -39.73
N HIS A 19 0.89 -84.20 -40.55
CA HIS A 19 0.17 -83.41 -41.55
C HIS A 19 -1.23 -83.97 -41.81
N ILE A 20 -2.12 -83.12 -42.30
CA ILE A 20 -3.47 -83.53 -42.71
C ILE A 20 -3.37 -84.40 -43.96
N GLY A 21 -4.16 -85.46 -44.02
CA GLY A 21 -4.08 -86.50 -45.04
C GLY A 21 -3.05 -87.60 -44.78
N GLN A 22 -2.21 -87.48 -43.75
CA GLN A 22 -1.26 -88.55 -43.41
C GLN A 22 -2.01 -89.81 -42.96
N GLN A 23 -1.59 -90.96 -43.50
CA GLN A 23 -2.16 -92.25 -43.13
C GLN A 23 -1.27 -93.04 -42.19
N PHE A 24 -1.88 -93.77 -41.26
CA PHE A 24 -1.19 -94.74 -40.40
C PHE A 24 -2.08 -95.95 -40.15
N ALA A 25 -1.54 -97.15 -40.34
CA ALA A 25 -2.32 -98.38 -40.19
C ALA A 25 -2.12 -99.03 -38.82
N PHE A 26 -3.23 -99.30 -38.14
CA PHE A 26 -3.27 -100.11 -36.93
C PHE A 26 -3.65 -101.56 -37.26
N SER A 27 -3.17 -102.49 -36.45
CA SER A 27 -3.44 -103.93 -36.59
C SER A 27 -3.95 -104.52 -35.26
N VAL A 28 -4.57 -105.71 -35.27
CA VAL A 28 -5.10 -106.35 -34.04
C VAL A 28 -4.54 -107.76 -33.83
N ARG A 29 -4.22 -108.14 -32.59
CA ARG A 29 -3.79 -109.51 -32.20
C ARG A 29 -4.86 -110.20 -31.33
N GLY A 30 -5.08 -111.53 -31.50
CA GLY A 30 -5.84 -112.39 -30.54
C GLY A 30 -7.23 -112.96 -30.94
N GLY A 31 -7.37 -113.71 -32.05
CA GLY A 31 -8.67 -114.24 -32.51
C GLY A 31 -8.69 -115.69 -33.02
N GLY A 32 -8.23 -116.67 -32.23
CA GLY A 32 -8.21 -118.09 -32.61
C GLY A 32 -9.02 -118.99 -31.67
N GLY A 33 -10.31 -119.23 -31.98
CA GLY A 33 -11.19 -120.16 -31.26
C GLY A 33 -12.69 -119.87 -31.46
N ALA A 34 -13.32 -120.56 -32.43
CA ALA A 34 -14.76 -120.58 -32.75
C ALA A 34 -15.56 -119.25 -32.63
N GLY A 35 -15.28 -118.30 -33.52
CA GLY A 35 -16.09 -117.10 -33.71
C GLY A 35 -15.40 -116.03 -34.57
N ALA A 36 -15.21 -116.30 -35.87
CA ALA A 36 -14.68 -115.31 -36.79
C ALA A 36 -15.70 -114.19 -37.05
N GLY A 37 -15.74 -113.20 -36.14
CA GLY A 37 -16.34 -111.89 -36.36
C GLY A 37 -15.31 -110.91 -36.93
N GLN A 38 -15.69 -110.14 -37.94
CA GLN A 38 -14.89 -109.08 -38.56
C GLN A 38 -14.63 -107.95 -37.54
N VAL A 39 -13.36 -107.53 -37.36
CA VAL A 39 -13.00 -106.37 -36.53
C VAL A 39 -13.57 -105.11 -37.19
N ARG A 40 -14.35 -104.32 -36.44
CA ARG A 40 -14.84 -103.01 -36.86
C ARG A 40 -13.97 -101.92 -36.24
N TRP A 41 -13.50 -101.01 -37.08
CA TRP A 41 -12.73 -99.84 -36.67
C TRP A 41 -13.63 -98.60 -36.65
N ARG A 42 -13.43 -97.74 -35.65
CA ARG A 42 -14.08 -96.42 -35.56
C ARG A 42 -13.11 -95.39 -35.01
N SER A 43 -13.23 -94.15 -35.49
CA SER A 43 -12.58 -93.00 -34.87
C SER A 43 -13.47 -92.46 -33.76
N ALA A 44 -12.89 -92.10 -32.61
CA ALA A 44 -13.60 -91.37 -31.56
C ALA A 44 -13.87 -89.90 -31.96
N ASP A 45 -13.12 -89.36 -32.92
CA ASP A 45 -13.32 -88.00 -33.44
C ASP A 45 -12.91 -87.94 -34.93
N ALA A 46 -13.92 -87.84 -35.79
CA ALA A 46 -13.72 -87.78 -37.24
C ALA A 46 -13.13 -86.44 -37.71
N GLU A 47 -13.18 -85.39 -36.88
CA GLU A 47 -12.53 -84.10 -37.16
C GLU A 47 -11.01 -84.18 -36.95
N VAL A 48 -10.53 -85.17 -36.18
CA VAL A 48 -9.09 -85.40 -35.96
C VAL A 48 -8.54 -86.39 -36.99
N PHE A 49 -9.17 -87.55 -37.14
CA PHE A 49 -8.85 -88.52 -38.19
C PHE A 49 -10.05 -89.40 -38.52
N VAL A 50 -10.08 -89.92 -39.74
CA VAL A 50 -11.01 -90.99 -40.16
C VAL A 50 -10.29 -92.33 -40.18
N VAL A 51 -10.97 -93.44 -39.89
CA VAL A 51 -10.38 -94.79 -39.97
C VAL A 51 -11.15 -95.64 -40.96
N ASP A 52 -10.44 -96.35 -41.84
CA ASP A 52 -11.05 -97.25 -42.80
C ASP A 52 -11.36 -98.65 -42.19
N GLY A 53 -12.02 -99.51 -42.97
CA GLY A 53 -12.39 -100.85 -42.53
C GLY A 53 -11.22 -101.80 -42.21
N ASN A 54 -10.00 -101.42 -42.56
CA ASN A 54 -8.77 -102.19 -42.33
C ASN A 54 -7.93 -101.64 -41.16
N GLY A 55 -8.36 -100.55 -40.52
CA GLY A 55 -7.62 -99.92 -39.43
C GLY A 55 -6.63 -98.85 -39.86
N SER A 56 -6.68 -98.41 -41.13
CA SER A 56 -5.89 -97.27 -41.60
C SER A 56 -6.55 -95.95 -41.20
N VAL A 57 -5.90 -95.20 -40.31
CA VAL A 57 -6.32 -93.85 -39.94
C VAL A 57 -5.77 -92.84 -40.94
N THR A 58 -6.55 -91.85 -41.34
CA THR A 58 -6.13 -90.70 -42.16
C THR A 58 -6.40 -89.42 -41.37
N ALA A 59 -5.37 -88.62 -41.10
CA ALA A 59 -5.51 -87.33 -40.42
C ALA A 59 -6.46 -86.40 -41.18
N THR A 60 -7.41 -85.80 -40.48
CA THR A 60 -8.39 -84.84 -41.05
C THR A 60 -8.33 -83.47 -40.38
N GLY A 61 -7.83 -83.38 -39.14
CA GLY A 61 -7.62 -82.12 -38.42
C GLY A 61 -6.70 -82.28 -37.22
N ASN A 62 -6.16 -81.16 -36.71
CA ASN A 62 -5.28 -81.18 -35.53
C ASN A 62 -6.06 -81.58 -34.28
N GLY A 63 -5.49 -82.46 -33.46
CA GLY A 63 -6.09 -82.89 -32.21
C GLY A 63 -5.55 -84.24 -31.73
N ALA A 64 -6.21 -84.81 -30.73
CA ALA A 64 -5.88 -86.15 -30.25
C ALA A 64 -7.17 -86.92 -29.98
N ALA A 65 -7.35 -88.05 -30.65
CA ALA A 65 -8.52 -88.90 -30.50
C ALA A 65 -8.13 -90.37 -30.49
N ARG A 66 -9.01 -91.23 -30.00
CA ARG A 66 -8.75 -92.67 -29.89
C ARG A 66 -9.33 -93.41 -31.09
N VAL A 67 -8.55 -94.29 -31.71
CA VAL A 67 -9.04 -95.26 -32.70
C VAL A 67 -9.45 -96.52 -31.96
N VAL A 68 -10.68 -96.98 -32.18
CA VAL A 68 -11.25 -98.12 -31.44
C VAL A 68 -11.46 -99.28 -32.41
N ALA A 69 -10.95 -100.46 -32.05
CA ALA A 69 -11.17 -101.72 -32.75
C ALA A 69 -12.10 -102.60 -31.92
N GLN A 70 -13.17 -103.11 -32.52
CA GLN A 70 -14.17 -103.92 -31.83
C GLN A 70 -14.48 -105.20 -32.59
N ASN A 71 -14.46 -106.35 -31.90
CA ASN A 71 -14.91 -107.64 -32.41
C ASN A 71 -15.92 -108.26 -31.44
N LEU A 72 -17.18 -108.37 -31.88
CA LEU A 72 -18.31 -108.78 -31.03
C LEU A 72 -18.34 -107.97 -29.72
N SER A 73 -18.21 -108.64 -28.56
CA SER A 73 -18.21 -108.01 -27.23
C SER A 73 -16.82 -107.57 -26.75
N ARG A 74 -15.78 -107.67 -27.57
CA ARG A 74 -14.40 -107.27 -27.23
C ARG A 74 -14.05 -105.97 -27.93
N ALA A 75 -13.48 -105.00 -27.22
CA ALA A 75 -13.01 -103.74 -27.80
C ALA A 75 -11.67 -103.34 -27.16
N ASP A 76 -10.81 -102.73 -27.96
CA ASP A 76 -9.58 -102.08 -27.52
C ASP A 76 -9.42 -100.75 -28.28
N ASP A 77 -8.59 -99.85 -27.77
CA ASP A 77 -8.40 -98.53 -28.36
C ASP A 77 -6.97 -97.98 -28.25
N ALA A 78 -6.54 -97.26 -29.28
CA ALA A 78 -5.20 -96.67 -29.40
C ALA A 78 -5.28 -95.16 -29.63
N LEU A 79 -4.30 -94.40 -29.13
CA LEU A 79 -4.30 -92.93 -29.25
C LEU A 79 -3.69 -92.46 -30.57
N VAL A 80 -4.42 -91.68 -31.36
CA VAL A 80 -3.90 -90.97 -32.53
C VAL A 80 -3.80 -89.49 -32.20
N ARG A 81 -2.60 -88.92 -32.32
CA ARG A 81 -2.37 -87.48 -32.25
C ARG A 81 -2.11 -86.94 -33.64
N VAL A 82 -2.84 -85.93 -34.06
CA VAL A 82 -2.60 -85.19 -35.30
C VAL A 82 -2.13 -83.79 -34.92
N ARG A 83 -0.92 -83.44 -35.30
CA ARG A 83 -0.38 -82.10 -35.14
C ARG A 83 0.39 -81.72 -36.39
N GLN A 84 -0.15 -80.80 -37.17
CA GLN A 84 0.55 -80.22 -38.31
C GLN A 84 1.88 -79.61 -37.85
N VAL A 85 2.96 -80.02 -38.52
CA VAL A 85 4.29 -79.40 -38.42
C VAL A 85 4.54 -78.58 -39.68
N ALA A 86 5.36 -77.54 -39.59
CA ALA A 86 5.70 -76.75 -40.77
C ALA A 86 6.55 -77.59 -41.72
N ALA A 87 6.11 -77.69 -42.98
CA ALA A 87 6.91 -78.23 -44.07
C ALA A 87 7.36 -77.12 -45.04
N ALA A 88 6.56 -76.07 -45.22
CA ALA A 88 6.91 -74.91 -46.04
C ALA A 88 6.36 -73.61 -45.44
N LEU A 89 7.05 -72.51 -45.72
CA LEU A 89 6.62 -71.14 -45.43
C LEU A 89 6.52 -70.37 -46.75
N GLU A 90 5.42 -69.65 -46.97
CA GLU A 90 5.24 -68.76 -48.12
C GLU A 90 5.19 -67.30 -47.63
N PRO A 91 6.00 -66.36 -48.16
CA PRO A 91 6.04 -65.00 -47.64
C PRO A 91 4.91 -64.15 -48.22
N PHE A 92 4.44 -63.17 -47.45
CA PHE A 92 3.57 -62.10 -47.93
C PHE A 92 4.05 -60.74 -47.39
N GLY A 93 3.72 -59.67 -48.11
CA GLY A 93 4.26 -58.33 -47.82
C GLY A 93 5.74 -58.16 -48.20
N ASP A 94 6.28 -59.07 -49.00
CA ASP A 94 7.66 -59.02 -49.52
C ASP A 94 7.83 -57.91 -50.58
N GLY A 95 9.01 -57.29 -50.60
CA GLY A 95 9.39 -56.26 -51.57
C GLY A 95 8.95 -54.83 -51.25
N GLN A 96 8.39 -54.57 -50.07
CA GLN A 96 7.96 -53.21 -49.67
C GLN A 96 9.13 -52.22 -49.53
N GLN A 97 8.82 -50.93 -49.59
CA GLN A 97 9.80 -49.85 -49.47
C GLN A 97 9.35 -48.83 -48.41
N ALA A 98 10.30 -48.27 -47.65
CA ALA A 98 10.06 -47.16 -46.74
C ALA A 98 11.37 -46.39 -46.53
N ALA A 99 11.31 -45.14 -46.05
CA ALA A 99 12.52 -44.43 -45.64
C ALA A 99 13.25 -45.22 -44.52
N ARG A 100 14.59 -45.21 -44.54
CA ARG A 100 15.40 -45.86 -43.50
C ARG A 100 14.95 -45.43 -42.10
N GLY A 101 14.78 -46.39 -41.18
CA GLY A 101 14.29 -46.13 -39.82
C GLY A 101 12.77 -46.02 -39.64
N LEU A 102 11.97 -46.06 -40.73
CA LEU A 102 10.50 -46.03 -40.64
C LEU A 102 9.87 -47.43 -40.75
N PRO A 103 8.65 -47.62 -40.21
CA PRO A 103 7.88 -48.85 -40.41
C PRO A 103 7.40 -48.99 -41.85
N LEU A 104 7.39 -50.23 -42.33
CA LEU A 104 6.69 -50.60 -43.56
C LEU A 104 5.21 -50.24 -43.45
N LEU A 105 4.59 -49.93 -44.59
CA LEU A 105 3.20 -49.48 -44.62
C LEU A 105 2.24 -50.65 -44.36
N ASP A 106 2.52 -51.81 -44.98
CA ASP A 106 1.72 -53.03 -44.80
C ASP A 106 2.46 -54.04 -43.90
N SER A 107 1.70 -54.81 -43.11
CA SER A 107 2.26 -55.91 -42.31
C SER A 107 2.92 -56.96 -43.20
N VAL A 108 4.00 -57.57 -42.71
CA VAL A 108 4.73 -58.64 -43.40
C VAL A 108 4.57 -59.95 -42.65
N GLY A 109 4.75 -61.08 -43.32
CA GLY A 109 4.65 -62.36 -42.64
C GLY A 109 4.77 -63.57 -43.56
N VAL A 110 4.35 -64.72 -43.04
CA VAL A 110 4.34 -65.99 -43.78
C VAL A 110 3.02 -66.74 -43.63
N ARG A 111 2.70 -67.56 -44.63
CA ARG A 111 1.71 -68.63 -44.53
C ARG A 111 2.44 -69.96 -44.32
N VAL A 112 2.10 -70.66 -43.23
CA VAL A 112 2.67 -71.96 -42.85
C VAL A 112 1.87 -73.08 -43.49
N MET A 113 2.55 -73.99 -44.19
CA MET A 113 1.96 -75.19 -44.82
C MET A 113 2.55 -76.46 -44.21
N ASP A 114 1.73 -77.50 -44.03
CA ASP A 114 2.18 -78.84 -43.64
C ASP A 114 2.69 -79.65 -44.85
N ALA A 115 3.22 -80.86 -44.60
CA ALA A 115 3.76 -81.71 -45.66
C ALA A 115 2.70 -82.21 -46.67
N GLY A 116 1.41 -82.08 -46.35
CA GLY A 116 0.29 -82.34 -47.25
C GLY A 116 -0.05 -81.15 -48.15
N GLY A 117 0.62 -80.01 -47.99
CA GLY A 117 0.31 -78.77 -48.69
C GLY A 117 -0.90 -78.01 -48.13
N THR A 118 -1.32 -78.36 -46.91
CA THR A 118 -2.47 -77.75 -46.22
C THR A 118 -1.99 -76.68 -45.24
N PRO A 119 -2.72 -75.55 -45.08
CA PRO A 119 -2.35 -74.55 -44.08
C PRO A 119 -2.25 -75.15 -42.68
N ALA A 120 -1.13 -74.91 -42.01
CA ALA A 120 -0.83 -75.46 -40.69
C ALA A 120 -1.17 -74.42 -39.62
N ALA A 121 -2.25 -74.67 -38.87
CA ALA A 121 -2.70 -73.78 -37.81
C ALA A 121 -1.99 -74.07 -36.47
N GLY A 122 -1.72 -73.02 -35.69
CA GLY A 122 -1.11 -73.12 -34.35
C GLY A 122 0.41 -73.36 -34.35
N VAL A 123 1.07 -73.26 -35.51
CA VAL A 123 2.53 -73.40 -35.62
C VAL A 123 3.19 -72.07 -35.25
N ALA A 124 4.08 -72.09 -34.26
CA ALA A 124 4.86 -70.91 -33.91
C ALA A 124 5.89 -70.60 -35.01
N VAL A 125 5.93 -69.34 -35.44
CA VAL A 125 6.90 -68.78 -36.38
C VAL A 125 7.64 -67.64 -35.70
N ARG A 126 8.96 -67.75 -35.64
CA ARG A 126 9.84 -66.71 -35.11
C ARG A 126 10.34 -65.83 -36.26
N PHE A 127 10.27 -64.52 -36.06
CA PHE A 127 10.74 -63.50 -37.00
C PHE A 127 12.03 -62.88 -36.46
N GLU A 128 13.11 -63.03 -37.23
CA GLU A 128 14.43 -62.52 -36.86
C GLU A 128 14.91 -61.53 -37.93
N VAL A 129 15.25 -60.32 -37.50
CA VAL A 129 15.83 -59.31 -38.38
C VAL A 129 17.14 -59.84 -38.96
N GLY A 130 17.21 -59.91 -40.28
CA GLY A 130 18.36 -60.35 -41.06
C GLY A 130 19.28 -59.20 -41.44
N LEU A 131 19.41 -58.93 -42.73
CA LEU A 131 20.28 -57.88 -43.25
C LEU A 131 19.68 -56.48 -43.03
N GLY A 132 20.55 -55.51 -42.70
CA GLY A 132 20.22 -54.08 -42.65
C GLY A 132 19.67 -53.56 -41.30
N GLY A 133 19.29 -54.43 -40.38
CA GLY A 133 18.86 -54.08 -39.01
C GLY A 133 17.39 -53.67 -38.90
N GLY A 134 17.05 -52.93 -37.83
CA GLY A 134 15.67 -52.52 -37.52
C GLY A 134 15.03 -53.37 -36.43
N SER A 135 13.69 -53.36 -36.36
CA SER A 135 12.94 -54.06 -35.33
C SER A 135 11.67 -54.70 -35.88
N VAL A 136 11.30 -55.86 -35.32
CA VAL A 136 10.07 -56.57 -35.65
C VAL A 136 9.24 -56.74 -34.38
N ALA A 137 7.92 -56.55 -34.49
CA ALA A 137 7.01 -56.70 -33.37
C ALA A 137 5.68 -57.34 -33.83
N PRO A 138 5.19 -58.39 -33.15
CA PRO A 138 5.92 -59.24 -32.19
C PRO A 138 7.00 -60.11 -32.87
N GLY A 139 8.03 -60.55 -32.13
CA GLY A 139 9.12 -61.38 -32.69
C GLY A 139 8.80 -62.88 -32.88
N GLU A 140 7.68 -63.37 -32.34
CA GLU A 140 7.18 -64.72 -32.57
C GLU A 140 5.64 -64.70 -32.60
N VAL A 141 5.05 -65.40 -33.57
CA VAL A 141 3.61 -65.45 -33.81
C VAL A 141 3.18 -66.88 -34.12
N HIS A 142 2.09 -67.35 -33.52
CA HIS A 142 1.46 -68.60 -33.93
C HIS A 142 0.59 -68.38 -35.16
N SER A 143 0.72 -69.26 -36.15
CA SER A 143 -0.13 -69.24 -37.34
C SER A 143 -1.61 -69.40 -36.98
N ASP A 144 -2.46 -68.61 -37.62
CA ASP A 144 -3.91 -68.71 -37.45
C ASP A 144 -4.53 -69.92 -38.17
N SER A 145 -5.86 -70.03 -38.20
CA SER A 145 -6.57 -71.13 -38.87
C SER A 145 -6.37 -71.17 -40.39
N THR A 146 -5.87 -70.09 -41.00
CA THR A 146 -5.51 -69.99 -42.42
C THR A 146 -4.01 -70.20 -42.66
N GLY A 147 -3.26 -70.52 -41.59
CA GLY A 147 -1.81 -70.69 -41.61
C GLY A 147 -1.04 -69.37 -41.56
N LEU A 148 -1.67 -68.21 -41.37
CA LEU A 148 -0.98 -66.91 -41.46
C LEU A 148 -0.31 -66.53 -40.13
N ALA A 149 0.95 -66.09 -40.19
CA ALA A 149 1.67 -65.45 -39.10
C ALA A 149 2.21 -64.09 -39.59
N SER A 150 1.78 -62.98 -38.98
CA SER A 150 2.04 -61.61 -39.43
C SER A 150 2.70 -60.74 -38.37
N VAL A 151 3.58 -59.81 -38.77
CA VAL A 151 4.33 -58.90 -37.91
C VAL A 151 4.44 -57.49 -38.52
N GLU A 152 4.67 -56.49 -37.67
CA GLU A 152 5.09 -55.15 -38.09
C GLU A 152 6.61 -55.09 -38.15
N TRP A 153 7.14 -54.50 -39.22
CA TRP A 153 8.58 -54.39 -39.44
C TRP A 153 9.02 -52.94 -39.66
N THR A 154 9.88 -52.46 -38.77
CA THR A 154 10.60 -51.18 -38.90
C THR A 154 11.97 -51.42 -39.51
N LEU A 155 12.27 -50.76 -40.63
CA LEU A 155 13.53 -50.91 -41.35
C LEU A 155 14.68 -50.30 -40.55
N GLY A 156 15.89 -50.87 -40.68
CA GLY A 156 17.07 -50.30 -40.07
C GLY A 156 17.51 -48.96 -40.66
N SER A 157 18.52 -48.35 -40.04
CA SER A 157 19.04 -47.04 -40.44
C SER A 157 19.94 -47.07 -41.69
N ALA A 158 20.27 -48.26 -42.21
CA ALA A 158 21.08 -48.41 -43.42
C ALA A 158 20.17 -48.44 -44.66
N PRO A 159 20.45 -47.63 -45.71
CA PRO A 159 19.73 -47.70 -46.98
C PRO A 159 20.01 -49.01 -47.72
N GLY A 160 19.10 -49.40 -48.59
CA GLY A 160 19.21 -50.58 -49.45
C GLY A 160 18.38 -51.77 -48.97
N ARG A 161 18.68 -52.97 -49.51
CA ARG A 161 17.93 -54.20 -49.24
C ARG A 161 18.09 -54.60 -47.77
N GLN A 162 16.97 -54.70 -47.09
CA GLN A 162 16.78 -55.16 -45.71
C GLN A 162 16.11 -56.54 -45.75
N THR A 163 16.38 -57.43 -44.79
CA THR A 163 15.76 -58.75 -44.75
C THR A 163 15.24 -59.15 -43.37
N LEU A 164 14.18 -59.95 -43.35
CA LEU A 164 13.52 -60.49 -42.17
C LEU A 164 13.31 -61.98 -42.38
N ASN A 165 13.92 -62.81 -41.52
CA ASN A 165 13.82 -64.26 -41.62
C ASN A 165 12.63 -64.76 -40.80
N ALA A 166 11.73 -65.49 -41.42
CA ALA A 166 10.65 -66.22 -40.76
C ALA A 166 11.05 -67.70 -40.65
N ILE A 167 11.07 -68.24 -39.43
CA ILE A 167 11.56 -69.59 -39.13
C ILE A 167 10.50 -70.30 -38.29
N SER A 168 10.08 -71.50 -38.71
CA SER A 168 9.17 -72.33 -37.90
C SER A 168 9.86 -72.77 -36.60
N ALA A 169 9.11 -72.91 -35.51
CA ALA A 169 9.68 -73.22 -34.19
C ALA A 169 10.40 -74.57 -34.10
N ASP A 170 10.09 -75.51 -34.98
CA ASP A 170 10.82 -76.79 -35.14
C ASP A 170 12.11 -76.65 -35.97
N GLY A 171 12.36 -75.48 -36.56
CA GLY A 171 13.51 -75.17 -37.40
C GLY A 171 13.48 -75.83 -38.78
N VAL A 172 12.39 -76.49 -39.14
CA VAL A 172 12.29 -77.30 -40.36
C VAL A 172 12.05 -76.44 -41.60
N ALA A 173 11.29 -75.36 -41.48
CA ALA A 173 10.99 -74.44 -42.57
C ALA A 173 11.47 -73.02 -42.24
N SER A 174 12.16 -72.39 -43.18
CA SER A 174 12.63 -71.00 -43.06
C SER A 174 12.52 -70.28 -44.39
N ILE A 175 12.13 -69.01 -44.38
CA ILE A 175 12.10 -68.15 -45.57
C ILE A 175 12.53 -66.72 -45.23
N GLU A 176 13.15 -66.05 -46.20
CA GLU A 176 13.56 -64.65 -46.10
C GLU A 176 12.49 -63.76 -46.75
N ILE A 177 12.05 -62.73 -46.03
CA ILE A 177 11.25 -61.61 -46.52
C ILE A 177 12.20 -60.42 -46.71
N ALA A 178 12.12 -59.70 -47.81
CA ALA A 178 12.94 -58.54 -48.11
C ALA A 178 12.11 -57.25 -48.19
N ALA A 179 12.75 -56.14 -47.83
CA ALA A 179 12.24 -54.79 -48.05
C ALA A 179 13.39 -53.86 -48.45
N THR A 180 13.09 -52.66 -48.94
CA THR A 180 14.12 -51.68 -49.32
C THR A 180 14.00 -50.42 -48.47
N ALA A 181 15.06 -50.09 -47.73
CA ALA A 181 15.18 -48.81 -47.03
C ALA A 181 15.67 -47.74 -48.02
N LEU A 182 14.83 -46.74 -48.29
CA LEU A 182 15.17 -45.59 -49.13
C LEU A 182 15.90 -44.51 -48.31
N GLU A 183 16.75 -43.72 -48.97
CA GLU A 183 17.21 -42.46 -48.40
C GLU A 183 16.01 -41.51 -48.24
N PRO A 184 15.96 -40.66 -47.19
CA PRO A 184 14.83 -39.78 -46.93
C PRO A 184 14.41 -38.95 -48.15
N ASP A 185 15.36 -38.34 -48.86
CA ASP A 185 15.09 -37.53 -50.06
C ASP A 185 14.44 -38.34 -51.20
N ALA A 186 14.76 -39.63 -51.31
CA ALA A 186 14.21 -40.52 -52.33
C ALA A 186 12.85 -41.11 -51.93
N ALA A 187 12.49 -41.02 -50.65
CA ALA A 187 11.19 -41.47 -50.14
C ALA A 187 10.08 -40.41 -50.28
N VAL A 188 10.43 -39.15 -50.54
CA VAL A 188 9.46 -38.08 -50.76
C VAL A 188 8.71 -38.28 -52.07
N ALA A 189 7.39 -38.45 -51.98
CA ALA A 189 6.48 -38.64 -53.10
C ALA A 189 5.72 -37.35 -53.47
N SER A 190 5.43 -36.48 -52.49
CA SER A 190 4.70 -35.22 -52.72
C SER A 190 5.08 -34.14 -51.72
N PHE A 191 4.78 -32.88 -52.07
CA PHE A 191 4.88 -31.72 -51.20
C PHE A 191 3.51 -31.09 -50.99
N GLU A 192 3.26 -30.61 -49.77
CA GLU A 192 2.15 -29.70 -49.45
C GLU A 192 2.71 -28.35 -49.04
N VAL A 193 2.23 -27.24 -49.62
CA VAL A 193 2.57 -25.89 -49.17
C VAL A 193 1.76 -25.58 -47.92
N GLN A 194 2.44 -25.23 -46.83
CA GLN A 194 1.84 -25.04 -45.51
C GLN A 194 1.72 -23.56 -45.14
N ALA A 195 2.64 -22.72 -45.63
CA ALA A 195 2.62 -21.28 -45.41
C ALA A 195 3.43 -20.53 -46.48
N GLY A 196 3.10 -19.26 -46.66
CA GLY A 196 3.85 -18.33 -47.50
C GLY A 196 3.50 -18.30 -48.99
N GLU A 197 2.41 -18.94 -49.42
CA GLU A 197 1.91 -18.86 -50.80
C GLU A 197 1.16 -17.55 -51.07
N ASP A 198 1.05 -17.14 -52.35
CA ASP A 198 0.31 -15.95 -52.81
C ASP A 198 0.71 -14.62 -52.17
N GLN A 199 1.95 -14.54 -51.67
CA GLN A 199 2.49 -13.32 -51.11
C GLN A 199 2.91 -12.32 -52.19
N TRP A 200 3.15 -11.08 -51.77
CA TRP A 200 3.80 -10.08 -52.61
C TRP A 200 4.91 -9.36 -51.83
N ALA A 201 5.90 -8.86 -52.54
CA ALA A 201 6.88 -7.92 -52.02
C ALA A 201 7.29 -6.94 -53.12
N TRP A 202 7.92 -5.83 -52.74
CA TRP A 202 8.57 -4.95 -53.71
C TRP A 202 9.66 -5.72 -54.48
N SER A 203 9.81 -5.42 -55.76
CA SER A 203 10.82 -6.06 -56.62
C SER A 203 12.22 -6.01 -55.96
N GLY A 204 12.89 -7.16 -55.87
CA GLY A 204 14.19 -7.29 -55.18
C GLY A 204 14.12 -7.48 -53.66
N ARG A 205 12.94 -7.64 -53.04
CA ARG A 205 12.76 -7.74 -51.57
C ARG A 205 12.25 -9.09 -51.10
N ALA A 206 12.52 -9.37 -49.83
CA ALA A 206 12.03 -10.55 -49.12
C ALA A 206 10.52 -10.50 -48.90
N LEU A 207 9.87 -11.64 -49.10
CA LEU A 207 8.52 -11.87 -48.60
C LEU A 207 8.48 -11.76 -47.07
N THR A 208 7.36 -11.30 -46.55
CA THR A 208 7.16 -11.10 -45.11
C THR A 208 7.06 -12.41 -44.34
N GLU A 209 6.45 -13.44 -44.95
CA GLU A 209 6.37 -14.78 -44.38
C GLU A 209 7.33 -15.72 -45.11
N SER A 210 7.97 -16.62 -44.36
CA SER A 210 8.80 -17.67 -44.95
C SER A 210 7.94 -18.71 -45.67
N ILE A 211 8.45 -19.25 -46.77
CA ILE A 211 7.84 -20.39 -47.46
C ILE A 211 8.04 -21.62 -46.60
N VAL A 212 6.96 -22.36 -46.34
CA VAL A 212 7.00 -23.61 -45.58
C VAL A 212 6.33 -24.71 -46.38
N VAL A 213 7.04 -25.81 -46.60
CA VAL A 213 6.53 -27.00 -47.29
C VAL A 213 6.63 -28.24 -46.40
N ARG A 214 5.71 -29.18 -46.60
CA ARG A 214 5.70 -30.48 -45.93
C ARG A 214 5.96 -31.59 -46.94
N ALA A 215 7.03 -32.35 -46.75
CA ALA A 215 7.39 -33.50 -47.58
C ALA A 215 6.73 -34.78 -47.04
N LEU A 216 6.03 -35.49 -47.93
CA LEU A 216 5.26 -36.69 -47.62
C LEU A 216 5.74 -37.89 -48.46
N ASP A 217 5.71 -39.09 -47.88
CA ASP A 217 5.95 -40.36 -48.60
C ASP A 217 4.71 -40.82 -49.39
N GLU A 218 4.80 -41.92 -50.13
CA GLU A 218 3.66 -42.48 -50.90
C GLU A 218 2.44 -42.82 -50.03
N GLY A 219 2.64 -43.04 -48.72
CA GLY A 219 1.58 -43.29 -47.76
C GLY A 219 1.01 -42.04 -47.10
N GLY A 220 1.44 -40.83 -47.51
CA GLY A 220 1.04 -39.56 -46.92
C GLY A 220 1.63 -39.30 -45.54
N ARG A 221 2.70 -40.01 -45.16
CA ARG A 221 3.39 -39.82 -43.87
C ARG A 221 4.51 -38.79 -44.04
N PRO A 222 4.80 -37.99 -43.00
CA PRO A 222 5.99 -37.16 -42.95
C PRO A 222 7.26 -37.94 -43.30
N THR A 223 8.13 -37.33 -44.10
CA THR A 223 9.47 -37.87 -44.36
C THR A 223 10.51 -37.00 -43.66
N PRO A 224 10.95 -37.33 -42.43
CA PRO A 224 11.96 -36.57 -41.70
C PRO A 224 13.34 -36.70 -42.32
N ALA A 225 14.16 -35.66 -42.14
CA ALA A 225 15.54 -35.58 -42.62
C ALA A 225 15.69 -35.66 -44.16
N ALA A 226 14.62 -35.39 -44.91
CA ALA A 226 14.67 -35.19 -46.35
C ALA A 226 15.20 -33.78 -46.66
N THR A 227 16.17 -33.65 -47.57
CA THR A 227 16.74 -32.37 -47.99
C THR A 227 15.88 -31.76 -49.09
N VAL A 228 15.18 -30.67 -48.75
CA VAL A 228 14.39 -29.86 -49.67
C VAL A 228 15.26 -28.73 -50.20
N ARG A 229 15.28 -28.56 -51.52
CA ARG A 229 15.93 -27.46 -52.24
C ARG A 229 14.89 -26.47 -52.71
N PHE A 230 15.13 -25.19 -52.50
CA PHE A 230 14.26 -24.10 -52.89
C PHE A 230 14.90 -23.30 -54.03
N GLU A 231 14.30 -23.36 -55.23
CA GLU A 231 14.85 -22.77 -56.46
C GLU A 231 13.91 -21.69 -57.02
N PRO A 232 14.24 -20.39 -56.86
CA PRO A 232 13.48 -19.30 -57.49
C PRO A 232 13.81 -19.13 -58.99
N ASP A 233 12.81 -18.79 -59.81
CA ASP A 233 12.89 -18.73 -61.28
C ASP A 233 13.34 -17.37 -61.88
N ALA A 234 13.07 -16.26 -61.19
CA ALA A 234 13.23 -14.89 -61.70
C ALA A 234 14.41 -14.12 -61.08
N GLY A 235 15.52 -14.79 -60.77
CA GLY A 235 16.70 -14.15 -60.15
C GLY A 235 16.51 -13.76 -58.69
N GLY A 236 15.45 -14.27 -58.05
CA GLY A 236 15.27 -14.21 -56.59
C GLY A 236 16.28 -15.09 -55.85
N ARG A 237 16.26 -15.04 -54.51
CA ARG A 237 17.13 -15.82 -53.64
C ARG A 237 16.32 -16.48 -52.51
N ALA A 238 16.54 -17.76 -52.30
CA ALA A 238 16.06 -18.49 -51.12
C ALA A 238 17.17 -18.54 -50.05
N ASP A 239 16.82 -18.33 -48.79
CA ASP A 239 17.74 -18.45 -47.65
C ASP A 239 17.06 -19.15 -46.45
N PRO A 240 17.46 -20.39 -46.11
CA PRO A 240 18.48 -21.19 -46.78
C PRO A 240 18.00 -21.78 -48.13
N GLU A 241 18.91 -21.92 -49.10
CA GLU A 241 18.62 -22.57 -50.41
C GLU A 241 18.25 -24.06 -50.28
N THR A 242 18.67 -24.70 -49.19
CA THR A 242 18.31 -26.07 -48.85
C THR A 242 17.98 -26.19 -47.37
N ALA A 243 16.95 -26.96 -47.01
CA ALA A 243 16.58 -27.24 -45.63
C ALA A 243 16.19 -28.72 -45.48
N ALA A 244 16.68 -29.35 -44.40
CA ALA A 244 16.27 -30.70 -44.03
C ALA A 244 14.89 -30.66 -43.34
N THR A 245 14.02 -31.60 -43.66
CA THR A 245 12.72 -31.71 -43.02
C THR A 245 12.81 -32.16 -41.57
N ASP A 246 11.95 -31.61 -40.72
CA ASP A 246 11.82 -32.04 -39.33
C ASP A 246 11.00 -33.34 -39.18
N SER A 247 10.70 -33.75 -37.94
CA SER A 247 9.89 -34.94 -37.66
C SER A 247 8.45 -34.88 -38.21
N ALA A 248 7.93 -33.70 -38.51
CA ALA A 248 6.63 -33.49 -39.14
C ALA A 248 6.72 -33.40 -40.68
N GLY A 249 7.92 -33.50 -41.25
CA GLY A 249 8.18 -33.41 -42.68
C GLY A 249 8.35 -31.97 -43.16
N MET A 250 8.51 -31.00 -42.26
CA MET A 250 8.46 -29.57 -42.60
C MET A 250 9.84 -29.01 -42.93
N ALA A 251 9.94 -28.25 -44.02
CA ALA A 251 11.11 -27.48 -44.41
C ALA A 251 10.70 -26.03 -44.75
N SER A 252 11.54 -25.05 -44.42
CA SER A 252 11.23 -23.64 -44.63
C SER A 252 12.39 -22.84 -45.20
N THR A 253 12.07 -21.79 -45.97
CA THR A 253 13.03 -20.80 -46.48
C THR A 253 12.43 -19.39 -46.45
N ALA A 254 13.27 -18.37 -46.21
CA ALA A 254 12.93 -17.00 -46.59
C ALA A 254 13.13 -16.84 -48.10
N TRP A 255 12.23 -16.12 -48.78
CA TRP A 255 12.33 -15.90 -50.22
C TRP A 255 12.41 -14.41 -50.54
N THR A 256 13.52 -14.00 -51.15
CA THR A 256 13.71 -12.67 -51.77
C THR A 256 13.33 -12.75 -53.24
N LEU A 257 12.34 -11.95 -53.65
CA LEU A 257 11.92 -11.84 -55.05
C LEU A 257 13.01 -11.17 -55.88
N GLY A 258 13.11 -11.55 -57.15
CA GLY A 258 13.96 -10.89 -58.13
C GLY A 258 13.52 -9.48 -58.46
N ALA A 259 14.37 -8.74 -59.19
CA ALA A 259 14.16 -7.32 -59.51
C ALA A 259 13.11 -7.06 -60.60
N THR A 260 12.57 -8.09 -61.25
CA THR A 260 11.57 -7.95 -62.32
C THR A 260 10.16 -8.00 -61.73
N PRO A 261 9.33 -6.94 -61.89
CA PRO A 261 7.93 -6.96 -61.47
C PRO A 261 7.12 -8.05 -62.18
N GLY A 262 6.12 -8.57 -61.49
CA GLY A 262 5.24 -9.65 -61.96
C GLY A 262 5.27 -10.89 -61.05
N PRO A 263 4.47 -11.91 -61.39
CA PRO A 263 4.51 -13.20 -60.68
C PRO A 263 5.87 -13.87 -60.89
N GLN A 264 6.44 -14.40 -59.81
CA GLN A 264 7.65 -15.19 -59.77
C GLN A 264 7.35 -16.52 -59.07
N THR A 265 8.14 -17.54 -59.36
CA THR A 265 7.93 -18.91 -58.86
C THR A 265 9.14 -19.37 -58.05
N LEU A 266 8.90 -20.06 -56.95
CA LEU A 266 9.90 -20.79 -56.18
C LEU A 266 9.53 -22.26 -56.16
N VAL A 267 10.44 -23.11 -56.62
CA VAL A 267 10.24 -24.55 -56.69
C VAL A 267 10.88 -25.19 -55.47
N ALA A 268 10.07 -25.82 -54.63
CA ALA A 268 10.54 -26.70 -53.56
C ALA A 268 10.64 -28.13 -54.11
N SER A 269 11.82 -28.73 -54.07
CA SER A 269 12.04 -30.09 -54.56
C SER A 269 13.04 -30.86 -53.70
N THR A 270 12.83 -32.16 -53.55
CA THR A 270 13.90 -33.09 -53.20
C THR A 270 14.45 -33.63 -54.52
N GLY A 271 15.76 -33.93 -54.65
CA GLY A 271 16.35 -34.42 -55.91
C GLY A 271 15.72 -35.69 -56.55
N GLY A 272 14.66 -36.24 -55.94
CA GLY A 272 13.69 -37.16 -56.53
C GLY A 272 12.64 -36.49 -57.43
N LYS A 273 11.60 -37.24 -57.81
CA LYS A 273 10.59 -36.81 -58.82
C LYS A 273 9.54 -35.81 -58.30
N ALA A 274 9.52 -35.48 -57.01
CA ALA A 274 8.50 -34.65 -56.38
C ALA A 274 8.93 -33.18 -56.29
N SER A 275 8.03 -32.26 -56.64
CA SER A 275 8.21 -30.81 -56.51
C SER A 275 6.90 -30.09 -56.19
N ALA A 276 6.98 -28.93 -55.54
CA ALA A 276 5.89 -27.97 -55.41
C ALA A 276 6.33 -26.60 -55.95
N GLU A 277 5.45 -25.94 -56.68
CA GLU A 277 5.64 -24.57 -57.17
C GLU A 277 4.90 -23.61 -56.24
N ILE A 278 5.60 -22.58 -55.77
CA ILE A 278 5.05 -21.52 -54.93
C ILE A 278 5.14 -20.22 -55.72
N ILE A 279 4.02 -19.52 -55.89
CA ILE A 279 3.95 -18.26 -56.64
C ILE A 279 3.89 -17.08 -55.67
N ALA A 280 4.67 -16.04 -55.95
CA ALA A 280 4.59 -14.76 -55.27
C ALA A 280 4.74 -13.61 -56.28
N THR A 281 4.17 -12.43 -55.99
CA THR A 281 4.17 -11.30 -56.92
C THR A 281 5.18 -10.23 -56.50
N ALA A 282 6.16 -9.95 -57.36
CA ALA A 282 7.00 -8.77 -57.24
C ALA A 282 6.24 -7.55 -57.76
N ARG A 283 6.02 -6.54 -56.91
CA ARG A 283 5.39 -5.29 -57.33
C ARG A 283 6.43 -4.24 -57.70
N ASP A 284 6.10 -3.39 -58.66
CA ASP A 284 6.89 -2.21 -58.97
C ASP A 284 6.61 -1.12 -57.91
N PRO A 285 7.62 -0.68 -57.13
CA PRO A 285 7.46 0.42 -56.20
C PRO A 285 6.96 1.72 -56.86
N ASP A 286 7.37 1.98 -58.11
CA ASP A 286 7.07 3.23 -58.80
C ASP A 286 5.60 3.31 -59.25
N GLU A 287 4.96 2.18 -59.56
CA GLU A 287 3.54 2.12 -59.90
C GLU A 287 2.62 2.31 -58.67
N ALA A 288 3.14 2.12 -57.46
CA ALA A 288 2.36 2.24 -56.23
C ALA A 288 2.39 3.63 -55.61
N VAL A 289 3.22 4.55 -56.12
CA VAL A 289 3.35 5.90 -55.59
C VAL A 289 2.06 6.67 -55.79
N ALA A 290 1.48 7.15 -54.69
CA ALA A 290 0.30 8.00 -54.70
C ALA A 290 0.62 9.44 -54.25
N SER A 291 1.57 9.62 -53.33
CA SER A 291 1.99 10.95 -52.88
C SER A 291 3.50 11.07 -52.68
N VAL A 292 3.99 12.30 -52.85
CA VAL A 292 5.35 12.75 -52.52
C VAL A 292 5.20 14.01 -51.66
N GLU A 293 5.75 13.98 -50.45
CA GLU A 293 5.61 15.06 -49.47
C GLU A 293 6.98 15.60 -49.05
N VAL A 294 7.07 16.90 -48.80
CA VAL A 294 8.29 17.54 -48.28
C VAL A 294 8.57 17.06 -46.86
N VAL A 295 9.81 16.64 -46.60
CA VAL A 295 10.27 16.24 -45.26
C VAL A 295 11.27 17.24 -44.70
N SER A 296 12.25 17.65 -45.51
CA SER A 296 13.28 18.61 -45.08
C SER A 296 13.86 19.37 -46.25
N GLY A 297 14.43 20.53 -45.94
CA GLY A 297 15.26 21.30 -46.85
C GLY A 297 14.54 22.34 -47.70
N GLU A 298 13.30 22.68 -47.35
CA GLU A 298 12.53 23.78 -47.92
C GLU A 298 12.91 25.14 -47.28
N ASP A 299 12.71 26.24 -48.02
CA ASP A 299 12.95 27.62 -47.59
C ASP A 299 14.39 27.91 -47.08
N GLN A 300 15.35 27.09 -47.53
CA GLN A 300 16.75 27.26 -47.19
C GLN A 300 17.41 28.36 -48.03
N TRP A 301 18.64 28.72 -47.67
CA TRP A 301 19.45 29.64 -48.45
C TRP A 301 20.93 29.25 -48.40
N ALA A 302 21.71 29.59 -49.40
CA ALA A 302 23.15 29.40 -49.40
C ALA A 302 23.83 30.42 -50.31
N VAL A 303 25.14 30.62 -50.15
CA VAL A 303 25.92 31.40 -51.12
C VAL A 303 25.74 30.78 -52.51
N ALA A 304 25.55 31.61 -53.53
CA ALA A 304 25.48 31.14 -54.91
C ALA A 304 26.64 30.19 -55.24
N GLY A 305 26.33 29.04 -55.86
CA GLY A 305 27.33 27.99 -56.15
C GLY A 305 27.65 27.03 -54.99
N HIS A 306 27.10 27.22 -53.79
CA HIS A 306 27.32 26.36 -52.62
C HIS A 306 26.12 25.45 -52.33
N ALA A 307 26.39 24.36 -51.61
CA ALA A 307 25.38 23.44 -51.11
C ALA A 307 24.49 24.11 -50.07
N LEU A 308 23.21 23.75 -50.06
CA LEU A 308 22.32 24.03 -48.94
C LEU A 308 22.86 23.37 -47.65
N PRO A 309 22.69 24.02 -46.48
CA PRO A 309 23.11 23.45 -45.21
C PRO A 309 22.48 22.09 -44.92
N ASP A 310 21.16 21.98 -45.16
CA ASP A 310 20.41 20.76 -44.97
C ASP A 310 20.11 20.10 -46.31
N SER A 311 20.06 18.77 -46.28
CA SER A 311 19.68 17.98 -47.46
C SER A 311 18.19 18.13 -47.75
N VAL A 312 17.85 18.14 -49.03
CA VAL A 312 16.47 18.11 -49.50
C VAL A 312 15.97 16.69 -49.38
N ALA A 313 14.85 16.47 -48.69
CA ALA A 313 14.28 15.14 -48.50
C ALA A 313 12.76 15.13 -48.71
N VAL A 314 12.27 14.02 -49.27
CA VAL A 314 10.84 13.75 -49.47
C VAL A 314 10.44 12.40 -48.89
N LEU A 315 9.17 12.29 -48.50
CA LEU A 315 8.50 11.05 -48.13
C LEU A 315 7.59 10.61 -49.28
N VAL A 316 7.73 9.37 -49.71
CA VAL A 316 6.90 8.78 -50.78
C VAL A 316 5.98 7.72 -50.18
N THR A 317 4.67 7.87 -50.42
CA THR A 317 3.67 6.94 -49.87
C THR A 317 2.68 6.43 -50.91
N ASP A 318 2.06 5.29 -50.60
CA ASP A 318 0.98 4.69 -51.39
C ASP A 318 -0.38 5.37 -51.13
N GLU A 319 -1.44 4.93 -51.82
CA GLU A 319 -2.80 5.49 -51.70
C GLU A 319 -3.38 5.43 -50.27
N THR A 320 -2.79 4.59 -49.40
CA THR A 320 -3.20 4.43 -48.00
C THR A 320 -2.32 5.21 -47.03
N GLY A 321 -1.36 5.99 -47.54
CA GLY A 321 -0.39 6.75 -46.74
C GLY A 321 0.75 5.91 -46.17
N ARG A 322 0.99 4.69 -46.69
CA ARG A 322 2.10 3.84 -46.23
C ARG A 322 3.38 4.17 -46.99
N PRO A 323 4.54 4.22 -46.31
CA PRO A 323 5.81 4.46 -46.99
C PRO A 323 6.16 3.37 -48.01
N ILE A 324 6.64 3.79 -49.18
CA ILE A 324 7.06 2.89 -50.25
C ILE A 324 8.57 2.76 -50.23
N TRP A 325 9.08 1.54 -50.08
CA TRP A 325 10.52 1.26 -50.13
C TRP A 325 10.97 0.95 -51.56
N GLY A 326 11.93 1.71 -52.06
CA GLY A 326 12.62 1.46 -53.31
C GLY A 326 12.04 2.20 -54.51
N ALA A 327 11.10 3.11 -54.28
CA ALA A 327 10.60 4.01 -55.32
C ALA A 327 11.72 4.95 -55.78
N ALA A 328 11.84 5.14 -57.08
CA ALA A 328 12.77 6.06 -57.69
C ALA A 328 12.24 7.50 -57.60
N VAL A 329 13.07 8.38 -57.04
CA VAL A 329 12.79 9.80 -56.87
C VAL A 329 13.80 10.58 -57.70
N THR A 330 13.32 11.46 -58.58
CA THR A 330 14.14 12.34 -59.41
C THR A 330 14.13 13.74 -58.84
N PHE A 331 15.31 14.35 -58.71
CA PHE A 331 15.52 15.70 -58.19
C PHE A 331 16.08 16.57 -59.31
N GLU A 332 15.24 17.38 -59.94
CA GLU A 332 15.57 18.16 -61.12
C GLU A 332 15.51 19.68 -60.81
N PRO A 333 16.67 20.34 -60.62
CA PRO A 333 16.71 21.78 -60.46
C PRO A 333 16.25 22.50 -61.73
N ASP A 334 15.47 23.57 -61.57
CA ASP A 334 15.12 24.47 -62.68
C ASP A 334 16.38 25.01 -63.37
N VAL A 335 16.23 25.46 -64.63
CA VAL A 335 17.36 26.03 -65.40
C VAL A 335 17.99 27.19 -64.63
N GLY A 336 19.25 27.02 -64.23
CA GLY A 336 20.01 28.01 -63.45
C GLY A 336 19.94 27.83 -61.93
N SER A 337 19.16 26.86 -61.43
CA SER A 337 19.01 26.52 -60.00
C SER A 337 20.07 25.53 -59.47
N GLY A 338 21.16 25.33 -60.22
CA GLY A 338 22.30 24.54 -59.78
C GLY A 338 22.19 23.03 -60.05
N ARG A 339 22.58 22.19 -59.08
CA ARG A 339 22.62 20.72 -59.22
C ARG A 339 22.20 20.00 -57.93
N ALA A 340 21.41 18.94 -58.06
CA ALA A 340 21.19 17.95 -57.00
C ALA A 340 22.18 16.79 -57.15
N HIS A 341 22.73 16.28 -56.04
CA HIS A 341 23.61 15.12 -56.05
C HIS A 341 23.28 14.12 -54.93
N PRO A 342 22.99 12.85 -55.26
CA PRO A 342 22.73 12.36 -56.63
C PRO A 342 21.49 13.04 -57.25
N GLY A 343 21.35 13.05 -58.57
CA GLY A 343 20.16 13.62 -59.25
C GLY A 343 18.93 12.72 -59.16
N THR A 344 19.12 11.47 -58.78
CA THR A 344 18.09 10.48 -58.50
C THR A 344 18.45 9.72 -57.23
N ALA A 345 17.46 9.39 -56.41
CA ALA A 345 17.63 8.57 -55.21
C ALA A 345 16.48 7.56 -55.11
N THR A 346 16.73 6.43 -54.44
CA THR A 346 15.68 5.46 -54.12
C THR A 346 15.25 5.62 -52.67
N THR A 347 13.96 5.52 -52.41
CA THR A 347 13.45 5.60 -51.04
C THR A 347 13.95 4.45 -50.15
N ASP A 348 14.15 4.72 -48.87
CA ASP A 348 14.48 3.72 -47.85
C ASP A 348 13.22 3.00 -47.30
N SER A 349 13.37 2.20 -46.24
CA SER A 349 12.26 1.48 -45.61
C SER A 349 11.21 2.38 -44.96
N LEU A 350 11.53 3.65 -44.73
CA LEU A 350 10.63 4.68 -44.21
C LEU A 350 10.03 5.54 -45.33
N GLY A 351 10.27 5.18 -46.60
CA GLY A 351 9.80 5.93 -47.76
C GLY A 351 10.56 7.22 -48.01
N LEU A 352 11.72 7.43 -47.37
CA LEU A 352 12.48 8.67 -47.46
C LEU A 352 13.53 8.60 -48.57
N ALA A 353 13.60 9.65 -49.39
CA ALA A 353 14.68 9.88 -50.34
C ALA A 353 15.25 11.28 -50.13
N SER A 354 16.59 11.42 -50.15
CA SER A 354 17.25 12.71 -49.92
C SER A 354 18.48 12.93 -50.81
N VAL A 355 18.78 14.21 -51.06
CA VAL A 355 19.90 14.67 -51.91
C VAL A 355 20.52 15.95 -51.37
N ILE A 356 21.78 16.21 -51.74
CA ILE A 356 22.43 17.50 -51.52
C ILE A 356 22.13 18.41 -52.71
N TRP A 357 21.51 19.56 -52.46
CA TRP A 357 21.26 20.57 -53.48
C TRP A 357 22.31 21.68 -53.42
N THR A 358 23.11 21.81 -54.47
CA THR A 358 24.03 22.95 -54.68
C THR A 358 23.36 23.99 -55.53
N LEU A 359 23.17 25.20 -54.99
CA LEU A 359 22.50 26.30 -55.67
C LEU A 359 23.33 26.80 -56.87
N GLY A 360 22.64 27.25 -57.90
CA GLY A 360 23.25 27.84 -59.08
C GLY A 360 23.81 29.25 -58.84
N PRO A 361 24.43 29.85 -59.86
CA PRO A 361 25.09 31.16 -59.74
C PRO A 361 24.12 32.35 -59.68
N THR A 362 22.83 32.14 -59.97
CA THR A 362 21.83 33.22 -60.02
C THR A 362 21.34 33.54 -58.60
N LEU A 363 21.51 34.79 -58.15
CA LEU A 363 20.99 35.26 -56.86
C LEU A 363 19.46 35.29 -56.84
N GLY A 364 18.87 35.06 -55.66
CA GLY A 364 17.42 35.03 -55.45
C GLY A 364 16.86 33.61 -55.34
N ALA A 365 15.53 33.50 -55.43
CA ALA A 365 14.83 32.22 -55.35
C ALA A 365 15.23 31.29 -56.50
N GLN A 366 15.53 30.05 -56.15
CA GLN A 366 15.84 28.93 -57.01
C GLN A 366 14.89 27.79 -56.66
N ARG A 367 14.60 26.93 -57.64
CA ARG A 367 13.59 25.88 -57.50
C ARG A 367 14.16 24.52 -57.88
N LEU A 368 13.73 23.50 -57.14
CA LEU A 368 14.05 22.10 -57.38
C LEU A 368 12.75 21.30 -57.42
N GLU A 369 12.44 20.72 -58.58
CA GLU A 369 11.29 19.84 -58.74
C GLU A 369 11.68 18.41 -58.37
N VAL A 370 10.84 17.75 -57.58
CA VAL A 370 11.06 16.39 -57.10
C VAL A 370 9.88 15.52 -57.53
N THR A 371 10.16 14.46 -58.26
CA THR A 371 9.16 13.60 -58.91
C THR A 371 9.36 12.14 -58.54
N ALA A 372 8.30 11.44 -58.12
CA ALA A 372 8.28 9.99 -57.95
C ALA A 372 6.92 9.43 -58.42
N GLY A 373 6.94 8.36 -59.25
CA GLY A 373 5.73 7.72 -59.81
C GLY A 373 4.69 8.68 -60.42
N GLY A 374 5.13 9.83 -60.95
CA GLY A 374 4.26 10.86 -61.54
C GLY A 374 3.71 11.90 -60.56
N ALA A 375 3.85 11.71 -59.25
CA ALA A 375 3.57 12.75 -58.25
C ALA A 375 4.77 13.72 -58.14
N THR A 376 4.49 15.01 -58.03
CA THR A 376 5.52 16.07 -58.00
C THR A 376 5.36 16.99 -56.80
N VAL A 377 6.50 17.42 -56.27
CA VAL A 377 6.60 18.50 -55.26
C VAL A 377 7.75 19.41 -55.65
N SER A 378 7.72 20.67 -55.23
CA SER A 378 8.80 21.61 -55.52
C SER A 378 9.36 22.24 -54.26
N PHE A 379 10.68 22.30 -54.17
CA PHE A 379 11.41 23.02 -53.15
C PHE A 379 11.80 24.39 -53.68
N GLU A 380 11.73 25.40 -52.81
CA GLU A 380 12.33 26.70 -53.04
C GLU A 380 13.51 26.92 -52.09
N ALA A 381 14.58 27.52 -52.61
CA ALA A 381 15.71 27.97 -51.81
C ALA A 381 16.28 29.28 -52.36
N THR A 382 16.89 30.10 -51.51
CA THR A 382 17.41 31.42 -51.92
C THR A 382 18.94 31.40 -52.04
N ALA A 383 19.46 31.68 -53.23
CA ALA A 383 20.89 31.93 -53.41
C ALA A 383 21.23 33.37 -53.04
N VAL A 384 22.22 33.54 -52.15
CA VAL A 384 22.68 34.86 -51.67
C VAL A 384 24.12 35.14 -52.12
N SER A 385 24.51 36.41 -52.08
CA SER A 385 25.90 36.82 -52.33
C SER A 385 26.77 36.53 -51.09
N ASP A 386 28.07 36.31 -51.29
CA ASP A 386 29.06 36.32 -50.20
C ASP A 386 29.56 37.73 -49.85
N GLU A 387 29.18 38.73 -50.63
CA GLU A 387 29.55 40.13 -50.40
C GLU A 387 28.81 40.74 -49.19
N GLY A 388 29.52 41.60 -48.45
CA GLY A 388 28.99 42.33 -47.29
C GLY A 388 28.43 41.37 -46.23
N VAL A 389 27.14 41.50 -45.94
CA VAL A 389 26.43 40.64 -44.97
C VAL A 389 25.34 39.77 -45.60
N CYS A 390 25.37 39.59 -46.93
CA CYS A 390 24.33 38.82 -47.62
C CYS A 390 24.33 37.33 -47.27
N ASN A 391 25.47 36.78 -46.85
CA ASN A 391 25.60 35.41 -46.37
C ASN A 391 25.23 35.24 -44.88
N ARG A 392 24.32 36.07 -44.35
CA ARG A 392 23.69 35.89 -43.03
C ARG A 392 22.23 35.48 -43.23
N THR A 393 21.59 34.97 -42.18
CA THR A 393 20.15 34.61 -42.22
C THR A 393 19.36 35.76 -42.86
N PRO A 394 18.52 35.52 -43.89
CA PRO A 394 17.93 36.58 -44.71
C PRO A 394 17.22 37.68 -43.91
N ALA A 395 16.52 37.30 -42.83
CA ALA A 395 15.89 38.27 -41.93
C ALA A 395 16.91 39.16 -41.20
N VAL A 396 18.05 38.59 -40.81
CA VAL A 396 19.16 39.28 -40.14
C VAL A 396 19.87 40.21 -41.11
N SER A 397 20.25 39.74 -42.29
CA SER A 397 20.93 40.56 -43.31
C SER A 397 20.07 41.74 -43.77
N ALA A 398 18.75 41.52 -43.94
CA ALA A 398 17.80 42.58 -44.27
C ALA A 398 17.67 43.63 -43.15
N GLU A 399 17.57 43.22 -41.89
CA GLU A 399 17.49 44.15 -40.75
C GLU A 399 18.81 44.93 -40.56
N ILE A 400 19.96 44.28 -40.75
CA ILE A 400 21.27 44.95 -40.71
C ILE A 400 21.38 45.99 -41.83
N ALA A 401 21.07 45.64 -43.08
CA ALA A 401 21.09 46.59 -44.21
C ALA A 401 20.18 47.80 -43.94
N ARG A 402 18.99 47.55 -43.37
CA ARG A 402 18.06 48.61 -42.94
C ARG A 402 18.66 49.53 -41.87
N ARG A 403 19.37 48.98 -40.88
CA ARG A 403 20.03 49.78 -39.83
C ARG A 403 21.26 50.52 -40.32
N ALA A 404 22.03 49.92 -41.23
CA ALA A 404 23.15 50.55 -41.92
C ALA A 404 22.71 51.61 -42.95
N ARG A 405 21.40 51.67 -43.26
CA ARG A 405 20.79 52.61 -44.23
C ARG A 405 21.31 52.42 -45.66
N VAL A 406 21.55 51.18 -46.03
CA VAL A 406 21.93 50.78 -47.39
C VAL A 406 20.80 50.00 -48.06
N GLY A 407 20.77 49.99 -49.39
CA GLY A 407 19.71 49.33 -50.16
C GLY A 407 19.88 47.81 -50.26
N ASN A 408 21.09 47.32 -50.04
CA ASN A 408 21.47 45.92 -50.24
C ASN A 408 22.45 45.47 -49.13
N CYS A 409 22.33 44.23 -48.66
CA CYS A 409 23.25 43.60 -47.72
C CYS A 409 24.72 43.58 -48.21
N ALA A 410 24.95 43.61 -49.52
CA ALA A 410 26.30 43.61 -50.10
C ALA A 410 27.05 44.93 -49.87
N GLU A 411 26.32 46.03 -49.62
CA GLU A 411 26.89 47.36 -49.39
C GLU A 411 27.30 47.60 -47.93
N VAL A 412 26.99 46.66 -47.02
CA VAL A 412 27.29 46.79 -45.59
C VAL A 412 28.78 46.55 -45.35
N THR A 413 29.46 47.53 -44.76
CA THR A 413 30.88 47.43 -44.37
C THR A 413 31.04 47.15 -42.87
N GLU A 414 32.23 46.71 -42.45
CA GLU A 414 32.59 46.51 -41.03
C GLU A 414 32.38 47.78 -40.17
N ASP A 415 32.76 48.95 -40.69
CA ASP A 415 32.54 50.23 -39.98
C ASP A 415 31.05 50.51 -39.77
N MET A 416 30.19 50.13 -40.73
CA MET A 416 28.74 50.27 -40.59
C MET A 416 28.20 49.31 -39.54
N LEU A 417 28.68 48.06 -39.49
CA LEU A 417 28.30 47.08 -38.46
C LEU A 417 28.66 47.57 -37.05
N GLY A 418 29.90 48.01 -36.85
CA GLY A 418 30.37 48.57 -35.58
C GLY A 418 29.64 49.86 -35.19
N GLY A 419 29.06 50.58 -36.16
CA GLY A 419 28.26 51.79 -35.96
C GLY A 419 26.79 51.55 -35.57
N ILE A 420 26.28 50.31 -35.63
CA ILE A 420 24.89 50.01 -35.23
C ILE A 420 24.80 49.98 -33.70
N THR A 421 24.44 51.14 -33.12
CA THR A 421 24.35 51.34 -31.66
C THR A 421 22.94 51.14 -31.07
N THR A 422 21.97 50.78 -31.91
CA THR A 422 20.56 50.64 -31.52
C THR A 422 20.21 49.16 -31.33
N SER A 423 18.93 48.80 -31.48
CA SER A 423 18.49 47.39 -31.43
C SER A 423 18.33 46.79 -32.83
N LEU A 424 18.52 45.48 -32.99
CA LEU A 424 17.98 44.73 -34.15
C LEU A 424 16.62 44.14 -33.78
N ARG A 425 15.62 44.35 -34.63
CA ARG A 425 14.25 43.86 -34.42
C ARG A 425 13.94 42.74 -35.41
N LEU A 426 13.99 41.51 -34.91
CA LEU A 426 13.74 40.28 -35.65
C LEU A 426 12.50 39.54 -35.11
N ASP A 427 11.61 40.24 -34.39
CA ASP A 427 10.38 39.70 -33.85
C ASP A 427 9.37 39.32 -34.94
N SER A 428 8.67 38.19 -34.75
CA SER A 428 7.56 37.74 -35.63
C SER A 428 7.97 37.58 -37.09
N LYS A 429 9.17 37.04 -37.35
CA LYS A 429 9.72 36.86 -38.70
C LYS A 429 9.67 35.41 -39.19
N ARG A 430 9.09 34.49 -38.40
CA ARG A 430 9.03 33.05 -38.70
C ARG A 430 10.43 32.47 -38.93
N ILE A 431 11.42 32.97 -38.21
CA ILE A 431 12.79 32.45 -38.31
C ILE A 431 12.80 31.08 -37.64
N THR A 432 13.16 30.05 -38.40
CA THR A 432 13.26 28.66 -37.92
C THR A 432 14.67 28.36 -37.40
N GLN A 433 15.69 28.96 -38.00
CA GLN A 433 17.09 28.77 -37.62
C GLN A 433 17.92 30.06 -37.78
N LEU A 434 18.97 30.18 -36.99
CA LEU A 434 20.02 31.20 -37.10
C LEU A 434 21.37 30.53 -37.30
N ARG A 435 22.30 31.20 -37.96
CA ARG A 435 23.66 30.71 -38.19
C ARG A 435 24.65 31.30 -37.19
N SER A 436 25.70 30.52 -36.91
CA SER A 436 26.91 31.07 -36.30
C SER A 436 27.40 32.27 -37.14
N GLY A 437 27.76 33.35 -36.45
CA GLY A 437 28.23 34.59 -37.07
C GLY A 437 27.16 35.54 -37.60
N ASP A 438 25.86 35.22 -37.48
CA ASP A 438 24.77 36.11 -37.93
C ASP A 438 24.85 37.52 -37.29
N PHE A 439 25.45 37.64 -36.11
CA PHE A 439 25.58 38.91 -35.39
C PHE A 439 27.03 39.41 -35.27
N ASP A 440 27.98 38.80 -35.96
CA ASP A 440 29.39 39.21 -35.92
C ASP A 440 29.57 40.66 -36.38
N GLY A 441 30.55 41.35 -35.78
CA GLY A 441 30.88 42.75 -36.06
C GLY A 441 29.94 43.79 -35.41
N LEU A 442 28.79 43.37 -34.84
CA LEU A 442 27.83 44.26 -34.18
C LEU A 442 28.22 44.63 -32.74
N VAL A 443 29.49 44.99 -32.53
CA VAL A 443 30.13 45.20 -31.22
C VAL A 443 29.48 46.31 -30.37
N SER A 444 28.78 47.24 -31.02
CA SER A 444 28.09 48.36 -30.37
C SER A 444 26.59 48.15 -30.17
N LEU A 445 26.04 47.00 -30.56
CA LEU A 445 24.61 46.72 -30.51
C LEU A 445 24.09 46.75 -29.07
N ARG A 446 22.98 47.45 -28.84
CA ARG A 446 22.37 47.58 -27.49
C ARG A 446 21.19 46.65 -27.25
N GLY A 447 20.53 46.19 -28.31
CA GLY A 447 19.34 45.35 -28.15
C GLY A 447 19.18 44.33 -29.25
N LEU A 448 18.74 43.13 -28.91
CA LEU A 448 18.42 42.09 -29.87
C LEU A 448 17.08 41.46 -29.52
N ILE A 449 16.12 41.59 -30.43
CA ILE A 449 14.76 41.08 -30.23
C ILE A 449 14.51 39.96 -31.23
N LEU A 450 14.37 38.74 -30.73
CA LEU A 450 14.15 37.49 -31.46
C LEU A 450 12.83 36.81 -31.07
N THR A 451 11.94 37.50 -30.34
CA THR A 451 10.69 36.94 -29.82
C THR A 451 9.68 36.57 -30.91
N HIS A 452 8.83 35.58 -30.63
CA HIS A 452 7.80 35.10 -31.56
C HIS A 452 8.37 34.60 -32.89
N ASN A 453 9.41 33.77 -32.82
CA ASN A 453 9.91 33.03 -33.98
C ASN A 453 9.72 31.52 -33.74
N GLN A 454 10.34 30.69 -34.57
CA GLN A 454 10.23 29.24 -34.55
C GLN A 454 11.62 28.62 -34.29
N LEU A 455 12.44 29.30 -33.49
CA LEU A 455 13.78 28.83 -33.16
C LEU A 455 13.68 27.63 -32.22
N GLU A 456 14.13 26.48 -32.69
CA GLU A 456 14.23 25.26 -31.90
C GLU A 456 15.62 25.11 -31.27
N GLU A 457 16.66 25.63 -31.92
CA GLU A 457 18.04 25.56 -31.42
C GLU A 457 18.77 26.89 -31.67
N LEU A 458 19.80 27.14 -30.85
CA LEU A 458 20.70 28.29 -31.02
C LEU A 458 22.14 27.79 -31.18
N PRO A 459 22.91 28.26 -32.18
CA PRO A 459 24.35 28.05 -32.23
C PRO A 459 25.03 28.59 -30.97
N SER A 460 25.96 27.83 -30.38
CA SER A 460 26.58 28.19 -29.09
C SER A 460 27.34 29.51 -29.08
N ASP A 461 27.78 29.99 -30.25
CA ASP A 461 28.55 31.22 -30.44
C ASP A 461 27.72 32.38 -31.02
N LEU A 462 26.39 32.21 -31.12
CA LEU A 462 25.50 33.15 -31.81
C LEU A 462 25.62 34.60 -31.31
N PHE A 463 25.78 34.81 -30.00
CA PHE A 463 25.87 36.15 -29.39
C PHE A 463 27.30 36.57 -29.05
N LYS A 464 28.30 35.82 -29.50
CA LYS A 464 29.70 36.09 -29.21
C LYS A 464 30.10 37.47 -29.72
N GLY A 465 30.80 38.24 -28.88
CA GLY A 465 31.30 39.57 -29.24
C GLY A 465 30.27 40.72 -29.14
N LEU A 466 29.01 40.44 -28.77
CA LEU A 466 27.98 41.46 -28.53
C LEU A 466 28.13 42.11 -27.13
N SER A 467 29.33 42.56 -26.79
CA SER A 467 29.68 43.02 -25.44
C SER A 467 28.92 44.28 -24.98
N SER A 468 28.29 45.02 -25.89
CA SER A 468 27.49 46.22 -25.58
C SER A 468 25.99 45.93 -25.39
N LEU A 469 25.57 44.67 -25.55
CA LEU A 469 24.17 44.29 -25.53
C LEU A 469 23.57 44.53 -24.14
N SER A 470 22.47 45.29 -24.10
CA SER A 470 21.76 45.64 -22.86
C SER A 470 20.49 44.81 -22.68
N TRP A 471 19.77 44.47 -23.74
CA TRP A 471 18.61 43.59 -23.66
C TRP A 471 18.57 42.54 -24.77
N LEU A 472 18.23 41.32 -24.38
CA LEU A 472 18.11 40.17 -25.27
C LEU A 472 16.76 39.49 -25.02
N TRP A 473 15.92 39.46 -26.05
CA TRP A 473 14.60 38.85 -25.96
C TRP A 473 14.50 37.63 -26.86
N LEU A 474 14.40 36.46 -26.26
CA LEU A 474 14.33 35.15 -26.90
C LEU A 474 13.00 34.42 -26.64
N GLY A 475 12.10 34.99 -25.84
CA GLY A 475 10.83 34.36 -25.48
C GLY A 475 9.92 34.05 -26.67
N PHE A 476 8.94 33.17 -26.48
CA PHE A 476 8.07 32.66 -27.54
C PHE A 476 8.84 32.03 -28.71
N ASN A 477 9.80 31.16 -28.38
CA ASN A 477 10.51 30.30 -29.32
C ASN A 477 10.57 28.88 -28.76
N PRO A 478 10.35 27.82 -29.55
CA PRO A 478 10.36 26.44 -29.06
C PRO A 478 11.77 25.88 -28.77
N LEU A 479 12.61 26.58 -27.99
CA LEU A 479 14.04 26.27 -27.80
C LEU A 479 14.29 24.92 -27.09
N GLY A 480 13.46 24.56 -26.10
CA GLY A 480 13.63 23.30 -25.34
C GLY A 480 14.83 23.25 -24.37
N VAL A 481 16.05 23.55 -24.85
CA VAL A 481 17.32 23.57 -24.11
C VAL A 481 18.20 24.73 -24.60
N LEU A 482 19.01 25.30 -23.71
CA LEU A 482 20.02 26.30 -24.06
C LEU A 482 21.42 25.67 -24.19
N PRO A 483 22.26 26.11 -25.13
CA PRO A 483 23.69 25.79 -25.09
C PRO A 483 24.35 26.40 -23.84
N PRO A 484 25.31 25.72 -23.18
CA PRO A 484 25.90 26.20 -21.92
C PRO A 484 26.55 27.59 -22.01
N ASP A 485 27.25 27.88 -23.11
CA ASP A 485 28.04 29.11 -23.27
C ASP A 485 27.32 30.19 -24.09
N ILE A 486 26.02 30.04 -24.34
CA ILE A 486 25.28 30.91 -25.27
C ILE A 486 25.31 32.40 -24.89
N PHE A 487 25.43 32.70 -23.59
CA PHE A 487 25.47 34.07 -23.07
C PHE A 487 26.88 34.52 -22.62
N ALA A 488 27.92 33.76 -22.96
CA ALA A 488 29.28 34.08 -22.57
C ALA A 488 29.72 35.46 -23.09
N GLY A 489 30.33 36.26 -22.22
CA GLY A 489 30.84 37.60 -22.53
C GLY A 489 29.78 38.71 -22.63
N LEU A 490 28.50 38.45 -22.38
CA LEU A 490 27.43 39.47 -22.39
C LEU A 490 27.37 40.29 -21.09
N THR A 491 28.51 40.85 -20.67
CA THR A 491 28.70 41.43 -19.33
C THR A 491 27.89 42.70 -19.06
N ASN A 492 27.35 43.35 -20.10
CA ASN A 492 26.52 44.56 -20.00
C ASN A 492 25.01 44.28 -20.11
N LEU A 493 24.61 43.01 -20.22
CA LEU A 493 23.21 42.64 -20.37
C LEU A 493 22.46 42.95 -19.07
N SER A 494 21.41 43.78 -19.16
CA SER A 494 20.56 44.18 -18.05
C SER A 494 19.18 43.52 -18.08
N GLU A 495 18.74 43.00 -19.23
CA GLU A 495 17.46 42.32 -19.37
C GLU A 495 17.54 41.10 -20.30
N LEU A 496 17.08 39.95 -19.81
CA LEU A 496 17.02 38.70 -20.55
C LEU A 496 15.61 38.10 -20.46
N VAL A 497 14.96 37.94 -21.61
CA VAL A 497 13.62 37.35 -21.71
C VAL A 497 13.71 35.97 -22.36
N LEU A 498 13.39 34.94 -21.59
CA LEU A 498 13.30 33.52 -21.98
C LEU A 498 11.90 32.94 -21.68
N SER A 499 10.88 33.79 -21.55
CA SER A 499 9.50 33.36 -21.27
C SER A 499 8.90 32.57 -22.43
N THR A 500 8.12 31.53 -22.13
CA THR A 500 7.48 30.70 -23.17
C THR A 500 8.49 30.16 -24.19
N ALA A 501 9.66 29.73 -23.71
CA ALA A 501 10.74 29.20 -24.54
C ALA A 501 10.76 27.65 -24.60
N GLY A 502 9.80 26.99 -23.96
CA GLY A 502 9.73 25.53 -23.88
C GLY A 502 10.85 24.89 -23.05
N LEU A 503 11.59 25.67 -22.26
CA LEU A 503 12.77 25.18 -21.54
C LEU A 503 12.41 24.10 -20.52
N THR A 504 13.08 22.96 -20.60
CA THR A 504 12.89 21.82 -19.68
C THR A 504 13.92 21.79 -18.55
N MET A 505 15.11 22.32 -18.82
CA MET A 505 16.21 22.46 -17.85
C MET A 505 17.08 23.68 -18.20
N LEU A 506 17.86 24.13 -17.22
CA LEU A 506 18.92 25.12 -17.41
C LEU A 506 20.29 24.45 -17.30
N PRO A 507 21.22 24.68 -18.24
CA PRO A 507 22.60 24.28 -18.05
C PRO A 507 23.19 24.93 -16.79
N PRO A 508 24.07 24.23 -16.05
CA PRO A 508 24.84 24.86 -14.99
C PRO A 508 25.60 26.06 -15.54
N GLN A 509 25.73 27.13 -14.75
CA GLN A 509 26.58 28.30 -15.05
C GLN A 509 26.21 29.11 -16.30
N VAL A 510 25.06 28.83 -16.95
CA VAL A 510 24.63 29.54 -18.16
C VAL A 510 24.49 31.06 -18.00
N PHE A 511 24.42 31.56 -16.76
CA PHE A 511 24.30 32.99 -16.44
C PHE A 511 25.56 33.60 -15.78
N ASP A 512 26.69 32.88 -15.70
CA ASP A 512 27.85 33.30 -14.89
C ASP A 512 28.48 34.64 -15.33
N ASP A 513 28.42 34.98 -16.62
CA ASP A 513 28.95 36.24 -17.16
C ASP A 513 27.97 37.42 -17.08
N LEU A 514 26.73 37.19 -16.63
CA LEU A 514 25.64 38.17 -16.65
C LEU A 514 25.58 39.05 -15.38
N ALA A 515 26.74 39.53 -14.93
CA ALA A 515 26.87 40.26 -13.66
C ALA A 515 26.06 41.57 -13.58
N SER A 516 25.72 42.18 -14.73
CA SER A 516 24.93 43.42 -14.80
C SER A 516 23.41 43.18 -14.98
N LEU A 517 22.96 41.92 -14.94
CA LEU A 517 21.57 41.58 -15.25
C LEU A 517 20.62 42.08 -14.14
N GLU A 518 19.63 42.88 -14.53
CA GLU A 518 18.62 43.44 -13.62
C GLU A 518 17.28 42.69 -13.70
N ARG A 519 16.93 42.16 -14.88
CA ARG A 519 15.65 41.51 -15.13
C ARG A 519 15.83 40.19 -15.85
N LEU A 520 15.33 39.12 -15.25
CA LEU A 520 15.36 37.77 -15.83
C LEU A 520 13.95 37.19 -15.86
N TYR A 521 13.50 36.82 -17.06
CA TYR A 521 12.21 36.21 -17.29
C TYR A 521 12.37 34.76 -17.75
N LEU A 522 11.96 33.82 -16.90
CA LEU A 522 11.98 32.38 -17.13
C LEU A 522 10.58 31.75 -16.96
N ASP A 523 9.53 32.57 -16.93
CA ASP A 523 8.16 32.12 -16.74
C ASP A 523 7.59 31.38 -17.96
N ASP A 524 6.55 30.58 -17.71
CA ASP A 524 5.83 29.83 -18.75
C ASP A 524 6.73 28.86 -19.54
N ASN A 525 7.64 28.21 -18.82
CA ASN A 525 8.50 27.13 -19.32
C ASN A 525 8.10 25.79 -18.68
N SER A 526 8.90 24.75 -18.87
CA SER A 526 8.70 23.40 -18.32
C SER A 526 9.79 23.00 -17.33
N LEU A 527 10.43 23.96 -16.65
CA LEU A 527 11.51 23.68 -15.70
C LEU A 527 11.01 22.89 -14.50
N GLU A 528 11.58 21.71 -14.26
CA GLU A 528 11.25 20.85 -13.11
C GLU A 528 12.15 21.11 -11.90
N SER A 529 13.38 21.56 -12.14
CA SER A 529 14.36 21.92 -11.12
C SER A 529 15.29 23.02 -11.62
N LEU A 530 16.02 23.65 -10.69
CA LEU A 530 17.08 24.62 -10.97
C LEU A 530 18.42 24.08 -10.45
N PRO A 531 19.51 24.20 -11.20
CA PRO A 531 20.84 23.83 -10.71
C PRO A 531 21.21 24.64 -9.44
N PRO A 532 21.85 24.01 -8.43
CA PRO A 532 22.41 24.75 -7.31
C PRO A 532 23.41 25.81 -7.81
N GLY A 533 23.26 27.05 -7.34
CA GLY A 533 24.11 28.15 -7.76
C GLY A 533 23.85 28.67 -9.18
N ALA A 534 22.75 28.28 -9.84
CA ALA A 534 22.39 28.79 -11.18
C ALA A 534 22.37 30.32 -11.28
N PHE A 535 22.19 31.03 -10.17
CA PHE A 535 22.15 32.48 -10.10
C PHE A 535 23.31 33.10 -9.30
N ALA A 536 24.42 32.38 -9.12
CA ALA A 536 25.54 32.81 -8.28
C ALA A 536 26.13 34.18 -8.69
N ALA A 537 26.16 34.49 -9.99
CA ALA A 537 26.72 35.73 -10.54
C ALA A 537 25.71 36.89 -10.62
N LEU A 538 24.43 36.66 -10.35
CA LEU A 538 23.34 37.60 -10.63
C LEU A 538 23.10 38.62 -9.50
N SER A 539 24.12 39.38 -9.11
CA SER A 539 24.05 40.28 -7.93
C SER A 539 23.20 41.54 -8.12
N GLU A 540 23.01 41.99 -9.37
CA GLU A 540 22.26 43.21 -9.71
C GLU A 540 20.77 42.95 -10.05
N ILE A 541 20.31 41.70 -9.94
CA ILE A 541 18.92 41.35 -10.26
C ILE A 541 17.94 42.08 -9.34
N LYS A 542 16.95 42.72 -9.98
CA LYS A 542 15.81 43.40 -9.36
C LYS A 542 14.50 42.68 -9.61
N VAL A 543 14.37 41.98 -10.73
CA VAL A 543 13.13 41.31 -11.16
C VAL A 543 13.43 39.88 -11.64
N LEU A 544 12.78 38.90 -11.02
CA LEU A 544 12.89 37.49 -11.39
C LEU A 544 11.51 36.85 -11.56
N TYR A 545 11.23 36.38 -12.78
CA TYR A 545 10.03 35.61 -13.10
C TYR A 545 10.38 34.13 -13.30
N LEU A 546 9.81 33.28 -12.45
CA LEU A 546 9.87 31.81 -12.46
C LEU A 546 8.47 31.17 -12.51
N SER A 547 7.42 31.97 -12.59
CA SER A 547 6.03 31.50 -12.54
C SER A 547 5.68 30.55 -13.70
N ARG A 548 4.66 29.71 -13.53
CA ARG A 548 4.18 28.77 -14.57
C ARG A 548 5.28 27.82 -15.07
N ASN A 549 6.05 27.26 -14.15
CA ASN A 549 6.97 26.17 -14.40
C ASN A 549 6.48 24.90 -13.66
N LYS A 550 7.33 23.88 -13.56
CA LYS A 550 7.04 22.62 -12.85
C LYS A 550 7.92 22.44 -11.61
N LEU A 551 8.47 23.53 -11.07
CA LEU A 551 9.44 23.49 -9.96
C LEU A 551 8.81 22.86 -8.73
N THR A 552 9.47 21.86 -8.16
CA THR A 552 9.01 21.14 -6.96
C THR A 552 9.67 21.64 -5.66
N GLU A 553 10.87 22.23 -5.78
CA GLU A 553 11.60 22.90 -4.72
C GLU A 553 12.52 24.00 -5.29
N LEU A 554 12.96 24.90 -4.41
CA LEU A 554 14.04 25.85 -4.70
C LEU A 554 15.31 25.34 -4.01
N PRO A 555 16.47 25.28 -4.69
CA PRO A 555 17.73 24.94 -4.04
C PRO A 555 18.07 25.88 -2.86
N PRO A 556 18.62 25.36 -1.75
CA PRO A 556 19.12 26.19 -0.66
C PRO A 556 20.17 27.19 -1.15
N GLY A 557 20.08 28.44 -0.70
CA GLY A 557 21.03 29.50 -1.07
C GLY A 557 20.88 30.07 -2.49
N LEU A 558 19.95 29.56 -3.31
CA LEU A 558 19.77 29.97 -4.70
C LEU A 558 19.66 31.50 -4.88
N LEU A 559 18.93 32.17 -3.98
CA LEU A 559 18.61 33.60 -4.08
C LEU A 559 19.56 34.51 -3.28
N GLN A 560 20.44 33.95 -2.44
CA GLN A 560 21.32 34.73 -1.55
C GLN A 560 22.20 35.80 -2.25
N PRO A 561 22.67 35.60 -3.49
CA PRO A 561 23.43 36.63 -4.21
C PRO A 561 22.62 37.89 -4.56
N MET A 562 21.29 37.80 -4.70
CA MET A 562 20.43 38.83 -5.30
C MET A 562 19.97 39.90 -4.31
N LYS A 563 20.90 40.61 -3.68
CA LYS A 563 20.58 41.60 -2.62
C LYS A 563 19.78 42.82 -3.08
N GLN A 564 19.63 43.01 -4.38
CA GLN A 564 18.83 44.08 -4.98
C GLN A 564 17.44 43.61 -5.46
N LEU A 565 17.08 42.35 -5.21
CA LEU A 565 15.82 41.79 -5.72
C LEU A 565 14.63 42.55 -5.13
N GLU A 566 13.76 43.06 -5.99
CA GLU A 566 12.54 43.79 -5.61
C GLU A 566 11.28 42.96 -5.89
N LEU A 567 11.27 42.18 -6.97
CA LEU A 567 10.10 41.42 -7.42
C LEU A 567 10.47 39.96 -7.71
N LEU A 568 9.86 39.03 -6.98
CA LEU A 568 10.01 37.60 -7.19
C LEU A 568 8.65 36.95 -7.48
N TYR A 569 8.50 36.42 -8.69
CA TYR A 569 7.31 35.69 -9.12
C TYR A 569 7.63 34.21 -9.31
N ALA A 570 7.18 33.36 -8.39
CA ALA A 570 7.36 31.90 -8.43
C ALA A 570 6.03 31.14 -8.28
N GLY A 571 4.92 31.80 -8.63
CA GLY A 571 3.57 31.24 -8.59
C GLY A 571 3.29 30.21 -9.70
N ARG A 572 2.23 29.41 -9.56
CA ARG A 572 1.85 28.37 -10.53
C ARG A 572 2.99 27.38 -10.80
N ASN A 573 3.65 26.94 -9.73
CA ASN A 573 4.64 25.87 -9.72
C ASN A 573 4.09 24.67 -8.91
N ARG A 574 4.96 23.73 -8.53
CA ARG A 574 4.64 22.56 -7.71
C ARG A 574 5.41 22.57 -6.38
N LEU A 575 5.77 23.76 -5.88
CA LEU A 575 6.56 23.89 -4.66
C LEU A 575 5.77 23.33 -3.48
N THR A 576 6.34 22.35 -2.78
CA THR A 576 5.69 21.71 -1.62
C THR A 576 6.14 22.29 -0.28
N ARG A 577 7.34 22.89 -0.27
CA ARG A 577 8.00 23.50 0.89
C ARG A 577 8.96 24.60 0.43
N LEU A 578 9.36 25.45 1.36
CA LEU A 578 10.41 26.45 1.17
C LEU A 578 11.62 26.08 2.04
N PRO A 579 12.85 26.06 1.52
CA PRO A 579 14.03 25.86 2.35
C PRO A 579 14.18 26.96 3.41
N ASP A 580 14.69 26.61 4.58
CA ASP A 580 14.97 27.59 5.63
C ASP A 580 15.97 28.65 5.13
N GLY A 581 15.62 29.92 5.35
CA GLY A 581 16.45 31.06 4.96
C GLY A 581 16.64 31.26 3.45
N VAL A 582 15.78 30.67 2.61
CA VAL A 582 15.88 30.83 1.14
C VAL A 582 15.78 32.30 0.70
N PHE A 583 15.13 33.16 1.49
CA PHE A 583 15.00 34.59 1.24
C PHE A 583 15.90 35.48 2.12
N THR A 584 16.82 34.90 2.88
CA THR A 584 17.70 35.66 3.77
C THR A 584 18.56 36.66 2.98
N GLY A 585 18.57 37.92 3.42
CA GLY A 585 19.35 39.00 2.80
C GLY A 585 18.64 39.76 1.67
N LEU A 586 17.38 39.40 1.35
CA LEU A 586 16.57 40.08 0.33
C LEU A 586 15.81 41.28 0.91
N GLU A 587 16.52 42.20 1.59
CA GLU A 587 15.92 43.31 2.33
C GLU A 587 15.14 44.28 1.44
N THR A 588 15.46 44.34 0.13
CA THR A 588 14.81 45.19 -0.88
C THR A 588 13.54 44.58 -1.49
N LEU A 589 13.21 43.33 -1.17
CA LEU A 589 12.10 42.61 -1.80
C LEU A 589 10.77 43.26 -1.44
N LYS A 590 10.02 43.71 -2.46
CA LYS A 590 8.71 44.38 -2.33
C LYS A 590 7.55 43.43 -2.60
N THR A 591 7.71 42.50 -3.54
CA THR A 591 6.65 41.54 -3.90
C THR A 591 7.20 40.13 -3.96
N LEU A 592 6.54 39.22 -3.24
CA LEU A 592 6.79 37.78 -3.29
C LEU A 592 5.50 37.07 -3.71
N ASP A 593 5.52 36.47 -4.89
CA ASP A 593 4.40 35.69 -5.41
C ASP A 593 4.70 34.18 -5.41
N LEU A 594 3.97 33.46 -4.56
CA LEU A 594 3.98 32.01 -4.42
C LEU A 594 2.57 31.42 -4.63
N THR A 595 1.66 32.16 -5.30
CA THR A 595 0.28 31.71 -5.59
C THR A 595 0.26 30.37 -6.31
N THR A 596 -0.77 29.55 -6.09
CA THR A 596 -1.02 28.33 -6.86
C THR A 596 0.19 27.38 -6.84
N ASN A 597 0.70 27.10 -5.64
CA ASN A 597 1.71 26.08 -5.40
C ASN A 597 1.10 24.96 -4.53
N GLN A 598 1.93 24.07 -4.00
CA GLN A 598 1.50 22.96 -3.14
C GLN A 598 2.04 23.09 -1.71
N ILE A 599 2.31 24.32 -1.26
CA ILE A 599 2.96 24.57 0.03
C ILE A 599 2.00 24.19 1.15
N ARG A 600 2.42 23.24 1.99
CA ARG A 600 1.65 22.75 3.14
C ARG A 600 2.06 23.42 4.45
N ASP A 601 3.37 23.57 4.62
CA ASP A 601 3.98 24.07 5.85
C ASP A 601 4.96 25.21 5.53
N LEU A 602 5.02 26.18 6.43
CA LEU A 602 5.99 27.27 6.42
C LEU A 602 6.84 27.21 7.68
N SER A 603 8.12 27.56 7.55
CA SER A 603 8.99 27.76 8.69
C SER A 603 8.59 29.03 9.47
N PRO A 604 8.67 29.06 10.81
CA PRO A 604 8.38 30.24 11.64
C PRO A 604 9.08 31.52 11.20
N ARG A 605 10.23 31.39 10.52
CA ARG A 605 11.06 32.51 10.06
C ARG A 605 11.26 32.48 8.55
N ALA A 606 10.31 31.90 7.81
CA ALA A 606 10.39 31.75 6.36
C ALA A 606 10.61 33.09 5.64
N PHE A 607 10.05 34.18 6.16
CA PHE A 607 10.11 35.52 5.57
C PHE A 607 10.98 36.49 6.39
N GLU A 608 11.87 35.97 7.24
CA GLU A 608 12.74 36.81 8.07
C GLU A 608 13.65 37.70 7.20
N GLY A 609 13.72 38.98 7.57
CA GLY A 609 14.57 39.98 6.92
C GLY A 609 13.94 40.69 5.73
N LEU A 610 12.70 40.36 5.34
CA LEU A 610 11.99 41.01 4.24
C LEU A 610 11.29 42.31 4.67
N SER A 611 12.04 43.25 5.26
CA SER A 611 11.49 44.48 5.86
C SER A 611 10.81 45.42 4.87
N SER A 612 11.15 45.36 3.58
CA SER A 612 10.51 46.14 2.52
C SER A 612 9.36 45.41 1.80
N LEU A 613 8.97 44.22 2.26
CA LEU A 613 7.91 43.44 1.61
C LEU A 613 6.56 44.14 1.74
N GLU A 614 5.96 44.50 0.61
CA GLU A 614 4.65 45.16 0.54
C GLU A 614 3.52 44.18 0.19
N GLY A 615 3.81 43.17 -0.64
CA GLY A 615 2.83 42.19 -1.11
C GLY A 615 3.33 40.75 -0.99
N LEU A 616 2.57 39.92 -0.27
CA LEU A 616 2.83 38.49 -0.12
C LEU A 616 1.66 37.67 -0.67
N ARG A 617 1.89 36.92 -1.74
CA ARG A 617 0.86 36.05 -2.34
C ARG A 617 1.13 34.59 -2.01
N LEU A 618 0.26 33.99 -1.23
CA LEU A 618 0.27 32.58 -0.83
C LEU A 618 -1.07 31.90 -1.14
N ASP A 619 -1.92 32.56 -1.92
CA ASP A 619 -3.25 32.06 -2.26
C ASP A 619 -3.20 30.78 -3.10
N THR A 620 -4.21 29.94 -2.96
CA THR A 620 -4.31 28.64 -3.65
C THR A 620 -3.11 27.73 -3.33
N ASN A 621 -2.83 27.54 -2.05
CA ASN A 621 -1.86 26.57 -1.53
C ASN A 621 -2.58 25.56 -0.60
N HIS A 622 -1.83 24.82 0.22
CA HIS A 622 -2.34 23.81 1.15
C HIS A 622 -2.07 24.17 2.63
N LEU A 623 -2.05 25.46 2.97
CA LEU A 623 -1.76 25.93 4.33
C LEU A 623 -2.97 25.70 5.26
N HIS A 624 -2.80 24.87 6.29
CA HIS A 624 -3.80 24.64 7.34
C HIS A 624 -3.66 25.58 8.55
N SER A 625 -2.45 26.05 8.82
CA SER A 625 -2.15 26.99 9.91
C SER A 625 -0.94 27.86 9.53
N LEU A 626 -0.78 28.98 10.21
CA LEU A 626 0.39 29.85 10.08
C LEU A 626 1.26 29.72 11.34
N PRO A 627 2.58 29.46 11.21
CA PRO A 627 3.47 29.34 12.37
C PRO A 627 3.67 30.68 13.09
N PRO A 628 4.11 30.66 14.37
CA PRO A 628 4.50 31.88 15.07
C PRO A 628 5.68 32.57 14.37
N LEU A 629 5.85 33.87 14.62
CA LEU A 629 6.90 34.73 14.03
C LEU A 629 6.88 34.89 12.50
N LEU A 630 5.91 34.31 11.78
CA LEU A 630 5.88 34.32 10.32
C LEU A 630 5.92 35.74 9.73
N PHE A 631 5.21 36.67 10.36
CA PHE A 631 5.13 38.07 9.90
C PHE A 631 6.12 38.98 10.64
N ALA A 632 6.93 38.46 11.56
CA ALA A 632 7.83 39.27 12.38
C ALA A 632 8.82 40.06 11.51
N GLY A 633 8.87 41.38 11.70
CA GLY A 633 9.75 42.28 10.96
C GLY A 633 9.26 42.70 9.57
N LEU A 634 8.08 42.24 9.11
CA LEU A 634 7.47 42.65 7.84
C LEU A 634 6.77 44.03 7.95
N SER A 635 7.51 45.06 8.34
CA SER A 635 6.97 46.38 8.69
C SER A 635 6.32 47.15 7.53
N SER A 636 6.60 46.76 6.28
CA SER A 636 6.06 47.43 5.08
C SER A 636 4.87 46.72 4.44
N LEU A 637 4.36 45.64 5.06
CA LEU A 637 3.36 44.76 4.46
C LEU A 637 2.01 45.47 4.30
N LYS A 638 1.50 45.51 3.07
CA LYS A 638 0.24 46.17 2.69
C LYS A 638 -0.83 45.19 2.23
N TYR A 639 -0.42 44.06 1.65
CA TYR A 639 -1.34 43.09 1.08
C TYR A 639 -0.86 41.66 1.34
N VAL A 640 -1.77 40.81 1.82
CA VAL A 640 -1.53 39.38 1.99
C VAL A 640 -2.67 38.63 1.33
N TRP A 641 -2.35 37.81 0.33
CA TRP A 641 -3.33 36.97 -0.35
C TRP A 641 -3.18 35.54 0.16
N LEU A 642 -4.20 35.05 0.87
CA LEU A 642 -4.24 33.69 1.42
C LEU A 642 -5.44 32.88 0.92
N GLN A 643 -6.32 33.46 0.11
CA GLN A 643 -7.56 32.83 -0.35
C GLN A 643 -7.33 31.43 -0.93
N HIS A 644 -8.34 30.56 -0.81
CA HIS A 644 -8.26 29.16 -1.25
C HIS A 644 -7.16 28.32 -0.57
N ASN A 645 -6.78 28.67 0.67
CA ASN A 645 -6.09 27.76 1.58
C ASN A 645 -7.08 27.13 2.58
N PRO A 646 -6.87 25.88 3.02
CA PRO A 646 -7.79 25.17 3.91
C PRO A 646 -7.88 25.76 5.33
N GLY A 647 -6.90 26.56 5.77
CA GLY A 647 -6.85 27.15 7.12
C GLY A 647 -7.61 28.48 7.31
N ILE A 648 -8.30 29.00 6.29
CA ILE A 648 -9.03 30.27 6.40
C ILE A 648 -10.32 30.14 7.23
N PRO A 649 -10.65 31.11 8.10
CA PRO A 649 -9.85 32.30 8.44
C PRO A 649 -8.74 31.96 9.45
N PHE A 650 -7.54 32.49 9.23
CA PHE A 650 -6.41 32.25 10.13
C PHE A 650 -6.53 33.13 11.39
N PRO A 651 -6.47 32.54 12.61
CA PRO A 651 -6.58 33.32 13.83
C PRO A 651 -5.29 34.11 14.12
N VAL A 652 -5.45 35.40 14.45
CA VAL A 652 -4.37 36.25 14.97
C VAL A 652 -4.63 36.46 16.46
N HIS A 653 -3.91 35.73 17.31
CA HIS A 653 -4.06 35.81 18.76
C HIS A 653 -3.37 37.06 19.32
N ALA A 654 -4.16 37.92 19.95
CA ALA A 654 -3.71 39.13 20.63
C ALA A 654 -3.78 38.90 22.14
N HIS A 655 -2.61 38.79 22.78
CA HIS A 655 -2.47 38.52 24.20
C HIS A 655 -2.19 39.82 24.98
N LEU A 656 -2.83 39.99 26.12
CA LEU A 656 -2.43 41.05 27.06
C LEU A 656 -1.26 40.57 27.90
N ALA A 657 -0.23 41.42 28.02
CA ALA A 657 0.90 41.17 28.88
C ALA A 657 1.26 42.44 29.66
N ARG A 658 1.84 42.24 30.84
CA ARG A 658 2.49 43.31 31.58
C ARG A 658 3.93 43.44 31.07
N ALA A 659 4.30 44.66 30.65
CA ALA A 659 5.56 45.00 30.02
C ALA A 659 6.67 45.29 31.04
N ASP A 660 6.33 45.81 32.21
CA ASP A 660 7.29 46.23 33.25
C ASP A 660 7.78 45.06 34.12
N THR A 661 6.98 44.01 34.27
CA THR A 661 7.35 42.78 35.00
C THR A 661 6.42 41.64 34.59
N SER A 662 6.91 40.39 34.68
CA SER A 662 6.09 39.19 34.47
C SER A 662 5.10 38.93 35.62
N ASP A 663 5.24 39.61 36.75
CA ASP A 663 4.33 39.51 37.90
C ASP A 663 3.12 40.44 37.74
N LEU A 664 1.95 39.86 37.42
CA LEU A 664 0.72 40.62 37.21
C LEU A 664 0.25 41.38 38.46
N ILE A 665 0.63 40.96 39.67
CA ILE A 665 0.19 41.59 40.93
C ILE A 665 1.20 42.58 41.53
N ALA A 666 2.35 42.81 40.88
CA ALA A 666 3.38 43.69 41.41
C ALA A 666 2.89 45.14 41.63
N PRO A 667 3.31 45.82 42.71
CA PRO A 667 2.87 47.17 43.05
C PRO A 667 3.44 48.24 42.10
N GLY A 668 2.80 49.41 42.05
CA GLY A 668 3.18 50.55 41.18
C GLY A 668 2.47 50.53 39.82
N PRO A 669 2.46 51.64 39.06
CA PRO A 669 1.69 51.74 37.81
C PRO A 669 2.07 50.60 36.84
N ALA A 670 1.07 49.83 36.41
CA ALA A 670 1.29 48.66 35.57
C ALA A 670 1.33 49.09 34.10
N ARG A 671 2.39 48.72 33.38
CA ARG A 671 2.51 49.00 31.96
C ARG A 671 2.00 47.80 31.19
N VAL A 672 0.86 47.92 30.53
CA VAL A 672 0.21 46.83 29.80
C VAL A 672 0.43 47.01 28.31
N GLU A 673 0.76 45.94 27.61
CA GLU A 673 0.93 45.92 26.16
C GLU A 673 0.16 44.75 25.54
N VAL A 674 -0.06 44.84 24.24
CA VAL A 674 -0.58 43.72 23.44
C VAL A 674 0.59 42.99 22.79
N ARG A 675 0.59 41.66 22.84
CA ARG A 675 1.58 40.80 22.18
C ARG A 675 0.89 39.92 21.15
N VAL A 676 1.52 39.79 19.98
CA VAL A 676 1.08 38.90 18.90
C VAL A 676 2.26 37.99 18.55
N PRO A 677 2.33 36.77 19.11
CA PRO A 677 3.45 35.84 18.90
C PRO A 677 3.72 35.50 17.43
N GLY A 678 2.70 35.58 16.57
CA GLY A 678 2.81 35.43 15.12
C GLY A 678 3.51 36.59 14.39
N GLY A 679 3.69 37.73 15.05
CA GLY A 679 3.84 39.03 14.40
C GLY A 679 2.49 39.49 13.84
N ALA A 680 2.15 40.78 14.01
CA ALA A 680 0.90 41.30 13.47
C ALA A 680 0.96 41.38 11.93
N PRO A 681 0.08 40.70 11.17
CA PRO A 681 0.10 40.76 9.71
C PRO A 681 -0.27 42.15 9.17
N PHE A 682 -1.02 42.94 9.93
CA PHE A 682 -1.41 44.31 9.62
C PHE A 682 -1.48 45.13 10.91
N ALA A 683 -1.42 46.46 10.79
CA ALA A 683 -1.58 47.34 11.94
C ALA A 683 -3.05 47.37 12.40
N PHE A 684 -3.30 47.20 13.69
CA PHE A 684 -4.65 47.30 14.25
C PHE A 684 -4.64 47.90 15.66
N ARG A 685 -5.80 48.43 16.06
CA ARG A 685 -6.03 48.98 17.40
C ARG A 685 -7.14 48.19 18.08
N VAL A 686 -6.87 47.69 19.28
CA VAL A 686 -7.87 46.96 20.07
C VAL A 686 -8.34 47.86 21.21
N PRO A 687 -9.66 48.06 21.42
CA PRO A 687 -10.17 48.78 22.57
C PRO A 687 -9.70 48.11 23.86
N LEU A 688 -9.35 48.92 24.86
CA LEU A 688 -8.92 48.44 26.18
C LEU A 688 -10.05 48.73 27.18
N SER A 689 -10.56 47.69 27.83
CA SER A 689 -11.50 47.84 28.94
C SER A 689 -10.74 47.67 30.25
N VAL A 690 -10.88 48.64 31.15
CA VAL A 690 -10.26 48.61 32.48
C VAL A 690 -11.34 48.79 33.53
N GLN A 691 -11.52 47.77 34.37
CA GLN A 691 -12.45 47.81 35.51
C GLN A 691 -11.67 48.08 36.81
N ARG A 692 -12.20 48.97 37.66
CA ARG A 692 -11.59 49.39 38.95
C ARG A 692 -10.22 50.10 38.84
N GLY A 693 -9.89 50.62 37.66
CA GLY A 693 -8.69 51.42 37.41
C GLY A 693 -8.91 52.43 36.28
N SER A 694 -7.86 53.17 35.95
CA SER A 694 -7.82 54.08 34.79
C SER A 694 -6.62 53.74 33.92
N ALA A 695 -6.81 53.76 32.60
CA ALA A 695 -5.73 53.63 31.63
C ALA A 695 -5.37 55.00 31.03
N SER A 696 -4.09 55.22 30.73
CA SER A 696 -3.64 56.44 30.04
C SER A 696 -4.13 56.54 28.59
N SER A 697 -4.61 55.44 28.01
CA SER A 697 -5.28 55.36 26.69
C SER A 697 -6.37 54.28 26.71
N GLY A 698 -7.45 54.48 25.94
CA GLY A 698 -8.54 53.51 25.80
C GLY A 698 -8.31 52.43 24.74
N PHE A 699 -7.11 52.35 24.16
CA PHE A 699 -6.76 51.38 23.12
C PHE A 699 -5.28 51.02 23.17
N LEU A 700 -4.96 49.80 22.77
CA LEU A 700 -3.61 49.34 22.45
C LEU A 700 -3.46 49.26 20.93
N SER A 701 -2.32 49.68 20.41
CA SER A 701 -1.99 49.61 18.98
C SER A 701 -0.84 48.65 18.75
N ILE A 702 -0.88 47.89 17.67
CA ILE A 702 0.28 47.13 17.18
C ILE A 702 0.47 47.45 15.72
N GLU A 703 1.72 47.73 15.32
CA GLU A 703 2.07 48.01 13.93
C GLU A 703 2.29 46.69 13.18
N ALA A 704 2.21 46.73 11.85
CA ALA A 704 2.47 45.55 11.02
C ALA A 704 3.91 45.04 11.25
N GLY A 705 4.06 43.73 11.35
CA GLY A 705 5.32 43.05 11.60
C GLY A 705 5.80 43.05 13.06
N ASP A 706 5.20 43.85 13.94
CA ASP A 706 5.58 43.86 15.35
C ASP A 706 5.02 42.64 16.09
N THR A 707 5.80 42.11 17.03
CA THR A 707 5.36 41.05 17.97
C THR A 707 4.87 41.63 19.30
N VAL A 708 5.20 42.89 19.57
CA VAL A 708 4.85 43.64 20.77
C VAL A 708 4.35 45.02 20.35
N GLY A 709 3.13 45.38 20.78
CA GLY A 709 2.51 46.67 20.47
C GLY A 709 2.89 47.78 21.44
N SER A 710 2.18 48.90 21.34
CA SER A 710 2.30 50.02 22.26
C SER A 710 1.91 49.61 23.68
N SER A 711 2.52 50.29 24.65
CA SER A 711 2.25 50.07 26.06
C SER A 711 1.41 51.20 26.64
N VAL A 712 0.42 50.86 27.46
CA VAL A 712 -0.46 51.80 28.18
C VAL A 712 -0.24 51.65 29.67
N GLU A 713 -0.22 52.77 30.38
CA GLU A 713 -0.09 52.77 31.83
C GLU A 713 -1.48 52.60 32.46
N VAL A 714 -1.62 51.61 33.33
CA VAL A 714 -2.84 51.28 34.07
C VAL A 714 -2.59 51.56 35.54
N THR A 715 -3.43 52.41 36.12
CA THR A 715 -3.34 52.85 37.51
C THR A 715 -4.63 52.48 38.25
N PRO A 716 -4.54 51.90 39.47
CA PRO A 716 -5.72 51.57 40.26
C PRO A 716 -6.39 52.86 40.76
N THR A 717 -7.71 52.93 40.70
CA THR A 717 -8.49 54.10 41.18
C THR A 717 -9.04 53.91 42.60
N GLY A 718 -8.74 52.77 43.23
CA GLY A 718 -9.13 52.42 44.60
C GLY A 718 -8.32 51.22 45.13
N THR A 719 -8.75 50.62 46.23
CA THR A 719 -8.19 49.36 46.75
C THR A 719 -8.86 48.20 46.00
N GLY A 720 -8.09 47.29 45.37
CA GLY A 720 -8.67 46.33 44.41
C GLY A 720 -7.73 45.87 43.30
N ALA A 721 -7.98 44.67 42.75
CA ALA A 721 -7.40 44.27 41.48
C ALA A 721 -8.12 44.99 40.36
N VAL A 722 -7.35 45.44 39.39
CA VAL A 722 -7.79 46.09 38.17
C VAL A 722 -7.87 45.03 37.09
N HIS A 723 -9.07 44.74 36.60
CA HIS A 723 -9.24 43.80 35.49
C HIS A 723 -9.08 44.54 34.17
N VAL A 724 -8.14 44.08 33.35
CA VAL A 724 -7.86 44.63 32.03
C VAL A 724 -8.21 43.58 30.99
N SER A 725 -9.11 43.94 30.07
CA SER A 725 -9.53 43.08 28.98
C SER A 725 -9.36 43.79 27.65
N LEU A 726 -9.08 43.01 26.60
CA LEU A 726 -9.23 43.49 25.23
C LEU A 726 -10.72 43.51 24.88
N GLY A 727 -11.16 44.58 24.23
CA GLY A 727 -12.48 44.66 23.62
C GLY A 727 -12.53 43.93 22.28
N ALA A 728 -13.66 44.05 21.58
CA ALA A 728 -13.80 43.49 20.24
C ALA A 728 -12.74 44.12 19.30
N PRO A 729 -11.87 43.30 18.67
CA PRO A 729 -10.92 43.81 17.70
C PRO A 729 -11.67 44.32 16.45
N PRO A 730 -11.13 45.32 15.74
CA PRO A 730 -11.71 45.79 14.49
C PRO A 730 -11.64 44.69 13.44
N SER A 731 -12.56 44.73 12.46
CA SER A 731 -12.45 43.90 11.27
C SER A 731 -11.10 44.17 10.56
N PRO A 732 -10.49 43.15 9.92
CA PRO A 732 -9.30 43.36 9.14
C PRO A 732 -9.50 44.45 8.07
N PRO A 733 -8.45 45.24 7.75
CA PRO A 733 -8.49 46.18 6.64
C PRO A 733 -8.56 45.44 5.29
N GLU A 734 -8.94 46.18 4.24
CA GLU A 734 -8.93 45.67 2.87
C GLU A 734 -7.56 45.11 2.50
N GLY A 735 -7.50 43.87 2.00
CA GLY A 735 -6.25 43.15 1.73
C GLY A 735 -5.79 42.17 2.82
N PHE A 736 -6.55 42.02 3.92
CA PHE A 736 -6.28 41.08 5.02
C PHE A 736 -7.55 40.34 5.50
N ASN A 737 -8.55 40.20 4.63
CA ASN A 737 -9.88 39.65 4.98
C ASN A 737 -9.85 38.17 5.40
N GLU A 738 -8.74 37.48 5.14
CA GLU A 738 -8.50 36.07 5.43
C GLU A 738 -8.10 35.81 6.89
N PHE A 739 -7.88 36.88 7.67
CA PHE A 739 -7.52 36.79 9.09
C PHE A 739 -8.71 37.07 10.00
N ARG A 740 -8.68 36.48 11.20
CA ARG A 740 -9.58 36.84 12.30
C ARG A 740 -8.76 37.14 13.55
N VAL A 741 -8.82 38.38 14.04
CA VAL A 741 -8.18 38.73 15.32
C VAL A 741 -9.00 38.12 16.46
N VAL A 742 -8.33 37.34 17.32
CA VAL A 742 -8.89 36.70 18.50
C VAL A 742 -8.24 37.33 19.72
N ALA A 743 -9.05 37.90 20.60
CA ALA A 743 -8.61 38.42 21.88
C ALA A 743 -8.67 37.30 22.94
N ASP A 744 -7.62 37.22 23.75
CA ASP A 744 -7.52 36.28 24.87
C ASP A 744 -8.24 36.78 26.14
N ASP A 745 -8.23 35.94 27.19
CA ASP A 745 -8.87 36.21 28.47
C ASP A 745 -8.33 37.48 29.18
N PRO A 746 -9.17 38.18 29.97
CA PRO A 746 -8.74 39.33 30.76
C PRO A 746 -7.61 39.00 31.75
N ILE A 747 -6.70 39.96 31.96
CA ILE A 747 -5.67 39.89 33.01
C ILE A 747 -6.10 40.71 34.23
N ALA A 748 -5.81 40.21 35.43
CA ALA A 748 -6.00 40.94 36.68
C ALA A 748 -4.66 41.54 37.15
N LEU A 749 -4.62 42.86 37.28
CA LEU A 749 -3.46 43.61 37.75
C LEU A 749 -3.68 44.07 39.19
N PHE A 750 -2.62 44.17 39.99
CA PHE A 750 -2.70 44.53 41.43
C PHE A 750 -3.44 43.51 42.32
N ALA A 751 -3.25 43.61 43.63
CA ALA A 751 -3.96 42.77 44.61
C ALA A 751 -5.35 43.34 44.96
N GLU A 752 -6.38 42.48 45.08
CA GLU A 752 -7.73 42.89 45.52
C GLU A 752 -7.81 43.35 46.98
N ALA A 753 -8.54 44.45 47.24
CA ALA A 753 -9.07 44.82 48.55
C ALA A 753 -10.40 45.60 48.40
N GLY A 754 -11.54 44.88 48.30
CA GLY A 754 -12.91 45.47 48.32
C GLY A 754 -13.58 45.37 49.70
N ASN A 755 -14.81 45.93 49.88
CA ASN A 755 -15.69 45.58 51.03
C ASN A 755 -15.98 44.08 50.95
N ARG A 756 -15.70 43.36 52.03
CA ARG A 756 -15.57 41.91 52.04
C ARG A 756 -16.78 41.34 52.72
N THR A 757 -17.41 40.39 52.01
CA THR A 757 -18.48 39.57 52.55
C THR A 757 -18.11 39.07 53.95
N PRO A 758 -19.07 39.06 54.91
CA PRO A 758 -18.85 38.52 56.24
C PRO A 758 -18.08 37.19 56.16
N VAL A 759 -17.06 36.99 56.98
CA VAL A 759 -16.27 35.77 56.95
C VAL A 759 -16.72 34.76 57.99
N ILE A 760 -16.57 33.51 57.60
CA ILE A 760 -16.75 32.38 58.50
C ILE A 760 -15.49 32.27 59.36
N ARG A 761 -15.59 32.62 60.65
CA ARG A 761 -14.47 32.55 61.61
C ARG A 761 -14.16 31.12 62.02
N SER A 762 -15.19 30.29 62.16
CA SER A 762 -15.05 28.87 62.43
C SER A 762 -16.31 28.12 61.98
N VAL A 763 -16.14 26.87 61.56
CA VAL A 763 -17.23 26.04 61.04
C VAL A 763 -18.20 25.66 62.16
N ILE A 764 -19.51 25.78 61.94
CA ILE A 764 -20.51 25.21 62.86
C ILE A 764 -20.48 23.68 62.73
N PRO A 765 -20.20 22.92 63.81
CA PRO A 765 -20.12 21.47 63.75
C PRO A 765 -21.50 20.84 63.48
N ALA A 766 -21.48 19.67 62.86
CA ALA A 766 -22.70 18.90 62.67
C ALA A 766 -23.19 18.35 64.02
N HIS A 767 -24.50 18.36 64.24
CA HIS A 767 -25.10 17.98 65.51
C HIS A 767 -25.91 16.68 65.39
N ARG A 768 -25.58 15.70 66.22
CA ARG A 768 -26.36 14.48 66.39
C ARG A 768 -27.29 14.65 67.59
N LEU A 769 -28.59 14.53 67.36
CA LEU A 769 -29.60 14.60 68.40
C LEU A 769 -30.31 13.25 68.54
N GLN A 770 -30.71 12.89 69.75
CA GLN A 770 -31.57 11.72 69.99
C GLN A 770 -33.03 12.17 69.95
N ALA A 771 -33.92 11.35 69.36
CA ALA A 771 -35.35 11.68 69.23
C ALA A 771 -36.06 12.00 70.57
N SER A 772 -35.49 11.57 71.70
CA SER A 772 -35.96 11.84 73.08
C SER A 772 -34.94 12.58 73.96
N GLY A 773 -33.87 13.12 73.36
CA GLY A 773 -32.75 13.75 74.07
C GLY A 773 -32.91 15.27 74.31
N PRO A 774 -31.95 15.90 75.02
CA PRO A 774 -31.98 17.33 75.31
C PRO A 774 -31.73 18.21 74.06
N VAL A 775 -32.25 19.44 74.09
CA VAL A 775 -32.03 20.50 73.08
C VAL A 775 -30.58 20.98 73.10
N ALA A 776 -29.99 21.24 71.93
CA ALA A 776 -28.62 21.78 71.81
C ALA A 776 -28.61 23.31 71.59
N GLY A 777 -27.67 24.03 72.21
CA GLY A 777 -27.53 25.50 72.09
C GLY A 777 -26.11 25.96 71.70
N LEU A 778 -25.99 26.90 70.75
CA LEU A 778 -24.74 27.32 70.12
C LEU A 778 -24.63 28.83 69.89
N SER A 779 -23.53 29.48 70.29
CA SER A 779 -23.31 30.92 70.07
C SER A 779 -22.73 31.22 68.68
N LEU A 780 -23.44 32.00 67.84
CA LEU A 780 -23.07 32.26 66.44
C LEU A 780 -21.91 33.24 66.26
N ALA A 781 -21.67 34.12 67.24
CA ALA A 781 -20.56 35.11 67.20
C ALA A 781 -19.16 34.47 67.19
N LYS A 782 -19.05 33.19 67.53
CA LYS A 782 -17.81 32.41 67.44
C LYS A 782 -17.57 31.84 66.03
N HIS A 783 -18.61 31.78 65.19
CA HIS A 783 -18.61 31.11 63.90
C HIS A 783 -18.61 32.08 62.72
N PHE A 784 -19.14 33.28 62.88
CA PHE A 784 -19.12 34.34 61.88
C PHE A 784 -18.43 35.59 62.41
N GLY A 785 -17.86 36.37 61.50
CA GLY A 785 -17.43 37.72 61.81
C GLY A 785 -17.13 38.49 60.55
N ASP A 786 -17.22 39.80 60.61
CA ASP A 786 -17.02 40.64 59.45
C ASP A 786 -15.55 41.08 59.31
N PRO A 787 -14.90 40.95 58.14
CA PRO A 787 -13.51 41.37 57.94
C PRO A 787 -13.30 42.88 58.05
N ASP A 788 -14.36 43.66 57.79
CA ASP A 788 -14.33 45.11 57.74
C ASP A 788 -14.93 45.73 59.02
N GLY A 789 -15.61 44.92 59.83
CA GLY A 789 -15.97 45.21 61.22
C GLY A 789 -17.46 45.47 61.46
N ASP A 790 -18.30 45.19 60.46
CA ASP A 790 -19.72 45.48 60.50
C ASP A 790 -20.53 44.52 61.40
N SER A 791 -21.68 45.01 61.90
CA SER A 791 -22.58 44.23 62.75
C SER A 791 -23.46 43.30 61.93
N LEU A 792 -23.36 41.99 62.19
CA LEU A 792 -24.02 40.96 61.41
C LEU A 792 -25.42 40.62 61.94
N VAL A 793 -26.38 40.49 61.03
CA VAL A 793 -27.71 39.94 61.31
C VAL A 793 -27.76 38.48 60.88
N TYR A 794 -28.31 37.62 61.73
CA TYR A 794 -28.38 36.18 61.49
C TYR A 794 -29.80 35.70 61.24
N GLU A 795 -29.96 34.91 60.19
CA GLU A 795 -31.18 34.18 59.88
C GLU A 795 -30.87 32.68 59.87
N VAL A 796 -31.80 31.86 60.36
CA VAL A 796 -31.67 30.39 60.29
C VAL A 796 -32.86 29.78 59.57
N LYS A 797 -32.57 28.75 58.77
CA LYS A 797 -33.56 27.90 58.15
C LYS A 797 -33.13 26.44 58.26
N SER A 798 -33.99 25.62 58.87
CA SER A 798 -33.90 24.16 58.72
C SER A 798 -34.64 23.77 57.45
N ASP A 799 -33.98 23.01 56.57
CA ASP A 799 -34.56 22.62 55.29
C ASP A 799 -35.74 21.63 55.49
N ASP A 800 -35.70 20.78 56.52
CA ASP A 800 -36.86 20.07 57.06
C ASP A 800 -37.02 20.29 58.58
N PRO A 801 -37.93 21.19 59.00
CA PRO A 801 -38.18 21.49 60.41
C PRO A 801 -38.91 20.35 61.16
N ARG A 802 -39.40 19.32 60.46
CA ARG A 802 -39.95 18.13 61.12
C ARG A 802 -38.86 17.29 61.75
N VAL A 803 -37.63 17.36 61.22
CA VAL A 803 -36.46 16.61 61.64
C VAL A 803 -35.75 17.31 62.78
N ALA A 804 -35.40 18.59 62.60
CA ALA A 804 -34.84 19.41 63.66
C ALA A 804 -35.35 20.86 63.52
N VAL A 805 -35.94 21.39 64.60
CA VAL A 805 -36.40 22.77 64.64
C VAL A 805 -35.23 23.67 65.04
N ALA A 806 -34.82 24.55 64.13
CA ALA A 806 -33.74 25.51 64.35
C ALA A 806 -34.29 26.91 64.60
N ARG A 807 -33.84 27.58 65.67
CA ARG A 807 -34.22 28.97 65.99
C ARG A 807 -33.04 29.78 66.49
N ILE A 808 -33.03 31.09 66.24
CA ILE A 808 -32.03 32.02 66.76
C ILE A 808 -32.67 32.94 67.78
N GLU A 809 -32.08 33.01 68.96
CA GLU A 809 -32.46 33.93 70.03
C GLU A 809 -31.20 34.67 70.50
N SER A 810 -31.20 36.00 70.38
CA SER A 810 -30.11 36.87 70.84
C SER A 810 -28.70 36.42 70.41
N GLY A 811 -28.57 35.98 69.15
CA GLY A 811 -27.29 35.53 68.57
C GLY A 811 -26.84 34.11 68.97
N THR A 812 -27.72 33.34 69.61
CA THR A 812 -27.52 31.92 69.93
C THR A 812 -28.52 31.08 69.13
N LEU A 813 -28.03 30.03 68.45
CA LEU A 813 -28.78 29.03 67.71
C LEU A 813 -29.19 27.88 68.64
N TRP A 814 -30.46 27.50 68.64
CA TRP A 814 -31.00 26.35 69.35
C TRP A 814 -31.56 25.31 68.36
N LEU A 815 -31.33 24.03 68.64
CA LEU A 815 -31.75 22.88 67.82
C LEU A 815 -32.55 21.87 68.66
N ASP A 816 -33.85 21.75 68.39
CA ASP A 816 -34.72 20.76 69.05
C ASP A 816 -34.88 19.50 68.16
N PRO A 817 -34.80 18.27 68.73
CA PRO A 817 -35.02 17.05 67.97
C PRO A 817 -36.50 16.82 67.62
N GLY A 818 -36.75 16.30 66.41
CA GLY A 818 -38.06 15.89 65.91
C GLY A 818 -38.06 14.46 65.35
N ALA A 819 -38.45 14.29 64.09
CA ALA A 819 -38.48 13.00 63.39
C ALA A 819 -37.07 12.48 63.12
N VAL A 820 -36.90 11.15 63.20
CA VAL A 820 -35.66 10.47 62.83
C VAL A 820 -35.40 10.65 61.34
N ASP A 821 -34.49 11.54 61.01
CA ASP A 821 -34.01 11.81 59.65
C ASP A 821 -32.81 12.78 59.73
N THR A 822 -32.28 13.18 58.58
CA THR A 822 -31.26 14.24 58.47
C THR A 822 -31.84 15.48 57.80
N THR A 823 -31.53 16.64 58.36
CA THR A 823 -31.84 17.95 57.77
C THR A 823 -30.57 18.81 57.70
N GLU A 824 -30.54 19.73 56.74
CA GLU A 824 -29.52 20.76 56.68
C GLU A 824 -30.06 22.04 57.28
N VAL A 825 -29.26 22.66 58.15
CA VAL A 825 -29.58 23.93 58.78
C VAL A 825 -28.66 24.98 58.19
N ALA A 826 -29.25 25.97 57.51
CA ALA A 826 -28.55 27.11 56.94
C ALA A 826 -28.64 28.31 57.89
N VAL A 827 -27.50 28.81 58.32
CA VAL A 827 -27.39 30.09 59.04
C VAL A 827 -26.78 31.11 58.10
N THR A 828 -27.51 32.18 57.80
CA THR A 828 -27.07 33.29 56.96
C THR A 828 -26.69 34.48 57.84
N ALA A 829 -25.44 34.91 57.77
CA ALA A 829 -24.96 36.17 58.31
C ALA A 829 -24.92 37.22 57.21
N THR A 830 -25.62 38.34 57.40
CA THR A 830 -25.71 39.42 56.41
C THR A 830 -25.18 40.71 57.01
N ASP A 831 -24.36 41.43 56.26
CA ASP A 831 -23.92 42.78 56.60
C ASP A 831 -24.96 43.85 56.18
N PRO A 832 -24.79 45.13 56.56
CA PRO A 832 -25.71 46.20 56.19
C PRO A 832 -25.77 46.50 54.68
N ASP A 833 -24.72 46.20 53.92
CA ASP A 833 -24.61 46.41 52.48
C ASP A 833 -25.23 45.25 51.67
N GLY A 834 -25.74 44.24 52.36
CA GLY A 834 -26.46 43.11 51.80
C GLY A 834 -25.56 41.97 51.33
N LEU A 835 -24.25 42.02 51.63
CA LEU A 835 -23.34 40.92 51.40
C LEU A 835 -23.55 39.87 52.49
N ARG A 836 -23.49 38.59 52.08
CA ARG A 836 -23.94 37.47 52.92
C ARG A 836 -22.93 36.36 52.95
N ALA A 837 -22.63 35.86 54.14
CA ALA A 837 -22.04 34.54 54.30
C ALA A 837 -23.03 33.58 54.92
N VAL A 838 -23.18 32.43 54.28
CA VAL A 838 -24.08 31.37 54.72
C VAL A 838 -23.23 30.19 55.16
N GLN A 839 -23.42 29.72 56.39
CA GLN A 839 -22.94 28.41 56.81
C GLN A 839 -24.10 27.44 56.86
N ARG A 840 -23.97 26.37 56.10
CA ARG A 840 -24.85 25.22 56.16
C ARG A 840 -24.14 24.13 56.95
N PHE A 841 -24.85 23.54 57.91
CA PHE A 841 -24.37 22.40 58.64
C PHE A 841 -25.49 21.39 58.82
N ARG A 842 -25.13 20.12 58.97
CA ARG A 842 -26.10 19.05 59.08
C ARG A 842 -26.49 18.82 60.53
N THR A 843 -27.77 18.58 60.73
CA THR A 843 -28.32 18.09 61.99
C THR A 843 -29.16 16.88 61.65
N TRP A 844 -29.01 15.79 62.38
CA TRP A 844 -29.88 14.64 62.22
C TRP A 844 -30.31 14.13 63.57
N VAL A 845 -31.51 13.56 63.55
CA VAL A 845 -32.10 12.90 64.69
C VAL A 845 -32.04 11.42 64.42
N VAL A 846 -31.50 10.67 65.36
CA VAL A 846 -31.44 9.20 65.30
C VAL A 846 -32.55 8.58 66.16
N PRO A 847 -32.98 7.34 65.87
CA PRO A 847 -33.80 6.59 66.82
C PRO A 847 -33.05 6.43 68.14
N ALA A 848 -33.80 6.20 69.23
CA ALA A 848 -33.17 5.63 70.42
C ALA A 848 -32.70 4.20 70.07
N PRO A 849 -31.41 3.87 70.23
CA PRO A 849 -30.90 2.57 69.83
C PRO A 849 -31.50 1.43 70.67
N ASP A 850 -31.54 0.22 70.09
CA ASP A 850 -31.73 -1.03 70.85
C ASP A 850 -30.39 -1.31 71.54
N PRO A 851 -30.31 -1.22 72.89
CA PRO A 851 -29.05 -1.08 73.61
C PRO A 851 -28.14 -2.32 73.59
N ASP A 852 -28.52 -3.40 72.90
CA ASP A 852 -27.79 -4.68 72.86
C ASP A 852 -27.49 -5.16 71.41
N ALA A 853 -27.71 -4.36 70.36
CA ALA A 853 -27.59 -4.79 68.96
C ALA A 853 -26.57 -3.98 68.16
N PHE A 854 -25.68 -4.70 67.44
CA PHE A 854 -24.66 -4.05 66.61
C PHE A 854 -25.25 -3.16 65.51
N ASN A 855 -24.82 -1.91 65.45
CA ASN A 855 -25.38 -0.89 64.57
C ASN A 855 -24.31 -0.16 63.73
N ILE A 856 -24.58 -0.05 62.42
CA ILE A 856 -23.76 0.77 61.51
C ILE A 856 -24.59 1.98 61.08
N GLU A 857 -24.27 3.13 61.68
CA GLU A 857 -24.90 4.41 61.33
C GLU A 857 -24.19 5.04 60.12
N LEU A 858 -24.95 5.49 59.13
CA LEU A 858 -24.43 6.01 57.86
C LEU A 858 -24.74 7.49 57.66
N ILE A 859 -23.71 8.30 57.42
CA ILE A 859 -23.86 9.73 57.09
C ILE A 859 -23.49 9.98 55.64
N PHE A 860 -24.48 10.28 54.79
CA PHE A 860 -24.26 10.51 53.36
C PHE A 860 -23.92 11.95 53.03
N GLY A 861 -22.71 12.21 52.56
CA GLY A 861 -22.26 13.45 51.91
C GLY A 861 -23.11 13.86 50.70
N PRO A 862 -22.91 15.06 50.14
CA PRO A 862 -23.58 15.45 48.90
C PRO A 862 -23.12 14.57 47.72
N GLY A 863 -23.96 14.44 46.69
CA GLY A 863 -23.63 13.75 45.44
C GLY A 863 -24.24 12.36 45.26
N PHE A 864 -24.65 11.67 46.34
CA PHE A 864 -25.32 10.37 46.22
C PHE A 864 -26.78 10.53 45.78
N THR A 865 -27.19 9.77 44.76
CA THR A 865 -28.61 9.57 44.43
C THR A 865 -29.32 8.75 45.50
N GLU A 866 -30.65 8.78 45.51
CA GLU A 866 -31.47 7.95 46.42
C GLU A 866 -31.16 6.46 46.23
N GLU A 867 -30.99 6.01 44.99
CA GLU A 867 -30.65 4.62 44.66
C GLU A 867 -29.28 4.24 45.20
N ALA A 868 -28.29 5.12 45.07
CA ALA A 868 -26.95 4.90 45.63
C ALA A 868 -26.99 4.81 47.16
N ARG A 869 -27.78 5.66 47.83
CA ARG A 869 -27.97 5.59 49.29
C ARG A 869 -28.62 4.28 49.72
N ALA A 870 -29.62 3.82 48.98
CA ALA A 870 -30.31 2.57 49.24
C ALA A 870 -29.35 1.37 49.14
N GLU A 871 -28.51 1.30 48.10
CA GLU A 871 -27.54 0.20 47.95
C GLU A 871 -26.47 0.21 49.05
N ILE A 872 -25.98 1.38 49.48
CA ILE A 872 -25.02 1.45 50.60
C ILE A 872 -25.68 1.04 51.92
N ARG A 873 -26.94 1.43 52.17
CA ARG A 873 -27.68 0.98 53.36
C ARG A 873 -27.83 -0.54 53.34
N ARG A 874 -28.22 -1.11 52.21
CA ARG A 874 -28.32 -2.57 52.04
C ARG A 874 -26.96 -3.26 52.27
N ALA A 875 -25.86 -2.62 51.92
CA ALA A 875 -24.52 -3.14 52.19
C ALA A 875 -24.19 -3.10 53.69
N ALA A 876 -24.50 -2.01 54.40
CA ALA A 876 -24.36 -1.94 55.85
C ALA A 876 -25.26 -2.96 56.57
N GLU A 877 -26.51 -3.12 56.12
CA GLU A 877 -27.43 -4.15 56.62
C GLU A 877 -26.84 -5.55 56.46
N ARG A 878 -26.23 -5.87 55.30
CA ARG A 878 -25.55 -7.15 55.09
C ARG A 878 -24.40 -7.38 56.07
N TRP A 879 -23.68 -6.32 56.47
CA TRP A 879 -22.65 -6.42 57.50
C TRP A 879 -23.24 -6.59 58.91
N MET A 880 -24.34 -5.90 59.24
CA MET A 880 -25.05 -6.06 60.52
C MET A 880 -25.74 -7.44 60.66
N GLU A 881 -26.00 -8.15 59.57
CA GLU A 881 -26.43 -9.55 59.63
C GLU A 881 -25.29 -10.50 60.07
N VAL A 882 -24.04 -10.17 59.71
CA VAL A 882 -22.88 -11.01 59.98
C VAL A 882 -22.21 -10.62 61.30
N VAL A 883 -22.15 -9.33 61.63
CA VAL A 883 -21.63 -8.79 62.90
C VAL A 883 -22.80 -8.48 63.81
N VAL A 884 -22.90 -9.19 64.93
CA VAL A 884 -24.13 -9.22 65.75
C VAL A 884 -23.93 -8.78 67.20
N GLY A 885 -22.69 -8.58 67.66
CA GLY A 885 -22.46 -8.13 69.05
C GLY A 885 -22.21 -6.63 69.16
N ASP A 886 -22.94 -6.05 70.08
CA ASP A 886 -22.86 -4.64 70.50
C ASP A 886 -21.48 -4.24 71.05
N LEU A 887 -21.08 -3.00 70.78
CA LEU A 887 -19.86 -2.33 71.22
C LEU A 887 -20.20 -1.10 72.08
N PRO A 888 -19.32 -0.71 73.02
CA PRO A 888 -19.61 0.41 73.92
C PRO A 888 -19.86 1.76 73.21
N ASP A 889 -20.91 2.46 73.64
CA ASP A 889 -21.25 3.85 73.30
C ASP A 889 -20.10 4.85 73.60
N VAL A 890 -19.82 5.78 72.69
CA VAL A 890 -18.75 6.78 72.85
C VAL A 890 -19.24 8.23 72.69
N PRO A 891 -19.06 9.12 73.69
CA PRO A 891 -19.39 10.53 73.57
C PRO A 891 -18.36 11.32 72.73
N VAL A 892 -18.83 12.26 71.91
CA VAL A 892 -18.03 13.16 71.05
C VAL A 892 -18.44 14.63 71.27
N ASP A 893 -17.48 15.55 71.41
CA ASP A 893 -17.71 16.92 71.91
C ASP A 893 -17.39 18.05 70.91
N GLY A 894 -17.02 17.70 69.68
CA GLY A 894 -16.73 18.66 68.60
C GLY A 894 -15.41 19.43 68.72
N THR A 895 -14.52 19.10 69.67
CA THR A 895 -13.31 19.90 69.95
C THR A 895 -12.04 19.54 69.15
N GLY A 896 -12.07 18.51 68.31
CA GLY A 896 -10.92 18.13 67.46
C GLY A 896 -11.28 17.92 65.99
N PRO A 897 -10.41 18.25 65.03
CA PRO A 897 -10.50 17.66 63.70
C PRO A 897 -10.07 16.18 63.79
N GLU A 898 -11.01 15.25 63.67
CA GLU A 898 -10.68 13.84 63.48
C GLU A 898 -10.32 13.63 62.00
N TYR A 899 -9.06 13.87 61.64
CA TYR A 899 -8.61 13.58 60.28
C TYR A 899 -8.65 12.07 60.04
N CYS A 900 -9.63 11.64 59.24
CA CYS A 900 -9.62 10.38 58.54
C CYS A 900 -8.48 10.40 57.50
N ALA A 901 -7.26 10.04 57.91
CA ALA A 901 -6.06 9.89 57.06
C ALA A 901 -5.88 10.98 55.97
N ASN A 902 -5.58 12.23 56.36
CA ASN A 902 -5.12 13.34 55.50
C ASN A 902 -5.93 13.67 54.21
N ARG A 903 -7.14 13.13 53.99
CA ARG A 903 -7.80 13.23 52.66
C ARG A 903 -9.24 13.72 52.59
N ALA A 904 -9.91 14.04 53.70
CA ALA A 904 -11.07 14.95 53.70
C ALA A 904 -11.35 15.45 55.13
N PRO A 905 -11.86 16.68 55.31
CA PRO A 905 -12.42 17.08 56.60
C PRO A 905 -13.71 16.29 56.85
N THR A 906 -13.71 15.42 57.85
CA THR A 906 -14.98 14.94 58.42
C THR A 906 -15.61 16.08 59.22
N PRO A 907 -16.95 16.20 59.20
CA PRO A 907 -17.63 17.19 60.01
C PRO A 907 -17.26 16.99 61.48
N ARG A 908 -16.90 18.06 62.17
CA ARG A 908 -16.82 18.03 63.63
C ARG A 908 -18.19 17.60 64.16
N LEU A 909 -18.21 16.53 64.96
CA LEU A 909 -19.42 15.91 65.48
C LEU A 909 -19.55 16.16 66.98
N THR A 910 -20.76 16.50 67.41
CA THR A 910 -21.13 16.56 68.84
C THR A 910 -22.32 15.61 69.08
N GLY A 911 -22.24 14.74 70.10
CA GLY A 911 -23.25 13.72 70.41
C GLY A 911 -22.67 12.46 71.09
N VAL A 912 -23.36 11.33 70.96
CA VAL A 912 -22.87 9.97 71.34
C VAL A 912 -22.90 9.10 70.08
N VAL A 913 -21.86 8.31 69.84
CA VAL A 913 -21.80 7.32 68.75
C VAL A 913 -22.05 5.94 69.34
N ASP A 914 -23.08 5.27 68.81
CA ASP A 914 -23.46 3.90 69.10
C ASP A 914 -22.81 2.98 68.06
N ASP A 915 -22.05 1.99 68.52
CA ASP A 915 -21.22 1.07 67.72
C ASP A 915 -20.26 1.68 66.68
N LEU A 916 -20.75 2.00 65.49
CA LEU A 916 -19.96 2.45 64.37
C LEU A 916 -20.69 3.49 63.52
N LEU A 917 -20.09 4.68 63.41
CA LEU A 917 -20.54 5.72 62.50
C LEU A 917 -19.63 5.79 61.26
N ILE A 918 -20.21 5.73 60.06
CA ILE A 918 -19.45 5.81 58.80
C ILE A 918 -19.89 7.03 57.97
N TYR A 919 -18.93 7.92 57.69
CA TYR A 919 -19.11 9.01 56.76
C TYR A 919 -18.95 8.54 55.32
N MET A 920 -20.02 8.65 54.53
CA MET A 920 -20.03 8.31 53.11
C MET A 920 -19.81 9.57 52.28
N HIS A 921 -18.77 9.60 51.46
CA HIS A 921 -18.39 10.75 50.65
C HIS A 921 -18.41 10.40 49.16
N MET A 922 -18.83 11.34 48.31
CA MET A 922 -18.68 11.23 46.87
C MET A 922 -17.53 12.12 46.40
N ARG A 923 -16.63 11.61 45.57
CA ARG A 923 -15.49 12.35 44.99
C ARG A 923 -15.72 12.57 43.49
N PRO A 924 -15.35 13.74 42.93
CA PRO A 924 -15.21 13.90 41.48
C PRO A 924 -14.18 12.89 40.97
N GLY A 925 -14.50 12.13 39.92
CA GLY A 925 -13.64 11.03 39.45
C GLY A 925 -12.28 11.50 38.98
N ASP A 926 -11.21 11.05 39.65
CA ASP A 926 -9.80 11.28 39.27
C ASP A 926 -9.21 10.12 38.45
N GLY A 927 -10.04 9.12 38.13
CA GLY A 927 -9.70 7.96 37.32
C GLY A 927 -8.79 6.93 38.00
N ARG A 928 -8.51 7.05 39.31
CA ARG A 928 -7.50 6.20 39.99
C ARG A 928 -8.06 5.17 40.98
N SER A 929 -9.20 5.40 41.63
CA SER A 929 -9.84 4.42 42.54
C SER A 929 -11.36 4.59 42.57
N VAL A 930 -12.12 3.48 42.59
CA VAL A 930 -13.60 3.50 42.61
C VAL A 930 -14.18 3.69 44.01
N GLY A 931 -13.45 3.25 45.03
CA GLY A 931 -13.75 3.36 46.46
C GLY A 931 -12.47 3.59 47.28
N LEU A 932 -12.62 4.11 48.50
CA LEU A 932 -11.57 4.19 49.51
C LEU A 932 -12.23 4.23 50.89
N ALA A 933 -11.76 3.45 51.84
CA ALA A 933 -12.21 3.48 53.23
C ALA A 933 -11.11 3.99 54.17
N THR A 934 -11.45 4.36 55.41
CA THR A 934 -10.50 4.50 56.51
C THR A 934 -11.21 4.46 57.86
N LYS A 935 -10.46 4.14 58.91
CA LYS A 935 -10.88 4.37 60.29
C LYS A 935 -10.39 5.74 60.74
N CYS A 936 -11.25 6.50 61.41
CA CYS A 936 -11.01 7.87 61.85
C CYS A 936 -10.72 7.92 63.35
N SER A 937 -11.56 7.23 64.13
CA SER A 937 -11.47 7.13 65.58
C SER A 937 -11.63 5.68 66.02
N ARG A 938 -10.93 5.26 67.07
CA ARG A 938 -10.88 3.86 67.52
C ARG A 938 -11.06 3.78 69.03
N ARG A 939 -11.67 2.69 69.50
CA ARG A 939 -11.76 2.37 70.93
C ARG A 939 -10.38 1.99 71.43
N GLU A 940 -9.93 2.61 72.53
CA GLU A 940 -8.58 2.38 73.06
C GLU A 940 -8.35 0.91 73.46
N GLU A 941 -9.37 0.22 73.97
CA GLU A 941 -9.25 -1.13 74.52
C GLU A 941 -9.31 -2.23 73.43
N SER A 942 -10.22 -2.11 72.46
CA SER A 942 -10.41 -3.12 71.40
C SER A 942 -9.74 -2.77 70.06
N GLY A 943 -9.37 -1.52 69.83
CA GLY A 943 -8.84 -1.05 68.55
C GLY A 943 -9.86 -1.00 67.40
N LEU A 944 -11.12 -1.35 67.67
CA LEU A 944 -12.24 -1.31 66.74
C LEU A 944 -12.66 0.14 66.46
N ALA A 945 -13.19 0.37 65.26
CA ALA A 945 -13.57 1.71 64.82
C ALA A 945 -14.80 2.23 65.57
N ILE A 946 -14.75 3.49 66.01
CA ILE A 946 -15.90 4.26 66.49
C ILE A 946 -16.46 5.06 65.33
N ILE A 947 -15.56 5.71 64.58
CA ILE A 947 -15.88 6.53 63.42
C ILE A 947 -15.01 6.08 62.26
N GLY A 948 -15.63 5.86 61.10
CA GLY A 948 -14.98 5.57 59.83
C GLY A 948 -15.43 6.50 58.71
N ALA A 949 -14.77 6.41 57.56
CA ALA A 949 -15.14 7.15 56.37
C ALA A 949 -14.89 6.34 55.10
N ASN A 950 -15.85 6.36 54.18
CA ASN A 950 -15.77 5.76 52.84
C ASN A 950 -15.94 6.86 51.79
N TRP A 951 -15.15 6.80 50.72
CA TRP A 951 -15.20 7.71 49.58
C TRP A 951 -15.45 6.92 48.30
N PHE A 952 -16.50 7.27 47.56
CA PHE A 952 -16.87 6.66 46.30
C PHE A 952 -16.67 7.65 45.14
N SER A 953 -16.20 7.18 43.99
CA SER A 953 -16.04 8.01 42.79
C SER A 953 -17.37 8.24 42.09
N GLY A 954 -17.69 9.45 41.63
CA GLY A 954 -18.95 9.72 40.90
C GLY A 954 -19.10 9.00 39.54
N VAL A 955 -18.03 8.38 39.04
CA VAL A 955 -18.01 7.65 37.76
C VAL A 955 -18.12 6.14 38.02
N PHE A 956 -19.31 5.69 38.37
CA PHE A 956 -19.72 4.32 38.10
C PHE A 956 -20.32 4.33 36.69
N HIS A 957 -20.10 3.30 35.87
CA HIS A 957 -20.55 3.16 34.46
C HIS A 957 -19.55 3.50 33.32
N SER A 958 -18.22 3.42 33.54
CA SER A 958 -17.28 3.32 32.41
C SER A 958 -16.56 1.96 32.39
N PRO A 959 -16.61 1.20 31.28
CA PRO A 959 -15.74 0.03 31.08
C PRO A 959 -14.28 0.48 31.25
N PRO A 960 -13.47 -0.24 32.04
CA PRO A 960 -13.47 -1.70 32.15
C PRO A 960 -13.87 -2.26 33.53
N HIS A 961 -14.48 -1.47 34.43
CA HIS A 961 -14.78 -1.93 35.79
C HIS A 961 -16.13 -2.66 35.87
N SER A 962 -16.11 -3.97 36.12
CA SER A 962 -17.26 -4.90 36.12
C SER A 962 -18.07 -4.96 37.43
N TYR A 963 -17.88 -4.01 38.35
CA TYR A 963 -18.42 -4.09 39.71
C TYR A 963 -19.59 -3.12 39.92
N THR A 964 -20.57 -3.55 40.71
CA THR A 964 -21.71 -2.69 41.06
C THR A 964 -21.36 -1.73 42.18
N PHE A 965 -22.18 -0.69 42.33
CA PHE A 965 -22.07 0.26 43.44
C PHE A 965 -22.25 -0.43 44.80
N TYR A 966 -23.14 -1.42 44.88
CA TYR A 966 -23.35 -2.27 46.05
C TYR A 966 -22.08 -3.06 46.43
N ASP A 967 -21.44 -3.72 45.46
CA ASP A 967 -20.23 -4.52 45.70
C ASP A 967 -19.08 -3.65 46.23
N THR A 968 -18.95 -2.44 45.67
CA THR A 968 -17.96 -1.45 46.13
C THR A 968 -18.30 -0.99 47.55
N ALA A 969 -19.56 -0.70 47.85
CA ALA A 969 -19.99 -0.31 49.19
C ALA A 969 -19.73 -1.39 50.24
N MET A 970 -20.03 -2.65 49.90
CA MET A 970 -19.76 -3.81 50.74
C MET A 970 -18.26 -3.92 51.08
N HIS A 971 -17.39 -3.77 50.09
CA HIS A 971 -15.94 -3.81 50.27
C HIS A 971 -15.42 -2.71 51.19
N GLU A 972 -15.79 -1.45 50.93
CA GLU A 972 -15.27 -0.32 51.71
C GLU A 972 -15.76 -0.35 53.16
N ILE A 973 -17.00 -0.77 53.43
CA ILE A 973 -17.49 -0.95 54.82
C ILE A 973 -16.66 -2.02 55.56
N GLY A 974 -16.27 -3.11 54.88
CA GLY A 974 -15.42 -4.16 55.47
C GLY A 974 -14.06 -3.63 55.94
N HIS A 975 -13.47 -2.69 55.21
CA HIS A 975 -12.23 -2.00 55.64
C HIS A 975 -12.42 -1.16 56.91
N VAL A 976 -13.57 -0.51 57.07
CA VAL A 976 -13.90 0.25 58.29
C VAL A 976 -14.11 -0.68 59.49
N LEU A 977 -14.75 -1.84 59.30
CA LEU A 977 -14.90 -2.84 60.36
C LEU A 977 -13.54 -3.40 60.81
N GLY A 978 -12.59 -3.51 59.88
CA GLY A 978 -11.18 -3.60 60.21
C GLY A 978 -10.30 -4.48 59.36
N ILE A 979 -10.88 -5.07 58.33
CA ILE A 979 -10.14 -5.90 57.39
C ILE A 979 -9.16 -5.02 56.62
N GLY A 980 -7.91 -5.46 56.50
CA GLY A 980 -6.88 -4.70 55.77
C GLY A 980 -6.12 -3.63 56.58
N GLY A 981 -6.52 -3.34 57.82
CA GLY A 981 -5.90 -2.35 58.70
C GLY A 981 -5.02 -2.93 59.82
N TRP A 982 -4.55 -4.16 59.64
CA TRP A 982 -3.76 -4.96 60.58
C TRP A 982 -2.24 -4.82 60.37
N GLU A 983 -1.46 -4.91 61.45
CA GLU A 983 0.01 -4.90 61.39
C GLU A 983 0.53 -6.29 61.02
N ILE A 984 0.91 -6.48 59.75
CA ILE A 984 1.61 -7.69 59.32
C ILE A 984 3.08 -7.54 59.68
N LYS A 985 3.62 -8.43 60.51
CA LYS A 985 5.01 -8.33 61.00
C LYS A 985 6.07 -8.73 59.96
N ASP A 986 5.68 -9.53 58.97
CA ASP A 986 6.57 -10.17 57.99
C ASP A 986 6.39 -9.60 56.57
N LEU A 987 6.43 -8.27 56.45
CA LEU A 987 6.19 -7.52 55.19
C LEU A 987 7.16 -7.88 54.05
N HIS A 988 8.30 -8.48 54.38
CA HIS A 988 9.36 -8.80 53.43
C HIS A 988 9.38 -10.28 53.01
N THR A 989 8.51 -11.11 53.60
CA THR A 989 8.46 -12.56 53.39
C THR A 989 7.01 -13.00 53.30
N ASP A 990 6.36 -12.73 52.17
CA ASP A 990 5.01 -13.21 51.83
C ASP A 990 3.92 -12.90 52.90
N PRO A 991 3.30 -11.70 52.87
CA PRO A 991 2.40 -11.26 53.92
C PRO A 991 1.13 -12.12 54.02
N HIS A 992 0.67 -12.35 55.26
CA HIS A 992 -0.53 -13.13 55.55
C HIS A 992 -1.25 -12.66 56.80
N PHE A 993 -2.55 -12.99 56.88
CA PHE A 993 -3.34 -12.76 58.09
C PHE A 993 -3.18 -13.93 59.08
N PRO A 994 -2.69 -13.69 60.30
CA PRO A 994 -2.36 -14.76 61.25
C PRO A 994 -3.52 -15.15 62.18
N GLY A 995 -4.73 -14.62 61.99
CA GLY A 995 -5.88 -14.87 62.86
C GLY A 995 -6.28 -16.36 62.89
N PRO A 996 -6.32 -17.00 64.07
CA PRO A 996 -6.54 -18.45 64.17
C PRO A 996 -7.92 -18.90 63.66
N LEU A 997 -8.98 -18.10 63.84
CA LEU A 997 -10.31 -18.46 63.36
C LEU A 997 -10.41 -18.35 61.84
N ALA A 998 -9.85 -17.29 61.25
CA ALA A 998 -9.77 -17.11 59.81
C ALA A 998 -8.90 -18.18 59.14
N VAL A 999 -7.78 -18.55 59.78
CA VAL A 999 -6.93 -19.66 59.35
C VAL A 999 -7.71 -20.98 59.32
N ALA A 1000 -8.49 -21.28 60.36
CA ALA A 1000 -9.31 -22.47 60.40
C ALA A 1000 -10.41 -22.47 59.31
N ALA A 1001 -11.02 -21.31 59.05
CA ALA A 1001 -11.99 -21.17 57.97
C ALA A 1001 -11.35 -21.33 56.58
N PHE A 1002 -10.13 -20.82 56.39
CA PHE A 1002 -9.38 -20.95 55.13
C PHE A 1002 -8.98 -22.39 54.87
N ASP A 1003 -8.48 -23.10 55.89
CA ASP A 1003 -8.22 -24.54 55.82
C ASP A 1003 -9.50 -25.31 55.44
N ALA A 1004 -10.63 -24.98 56.08
CA ALA A 1004 -11.93 -25.61 55.79
C ALA A 1004 -12.44 -25.35 54.36
N ALA A 1005 -12.07 -24.21 53.76
CA ALA A 1005 -12.37 -23.88 52.36
C ALA A 1005 -11.45 -24.59 51.35
N GLY A 1006 -10.50 -25.41 51.83
CA GLY A 1006 -9.58 -26.20 50.99
C GLY A 1006 -8.21 -25.55 50.78
N GLY A 1007 -7.80 -24.60 51.62
CA GLY A 1007 -6.50 -23.95 51.53
C GLY A 1007 -5.35 -24.86 51.97
N GLU A 1008 -4.40 -25.15 51.08
CA GLU A 1008 -3.17 -25.87 51.42
C GLU A 1008 -2.01 -24.90 51.74
N GLY A 1009 -1.22 -25.22 52.77
CA GLY A 1009 -0.26 -24.29 53.37
C GLY A 1009 0.96 -23.99 52.50
N TYR A 1010 1.24 -22.70 52.29
CA TYR A 1010 2.54 -22.21 51.85
C TYR A 1010 3.55 -22.32 53.02
N ALA A 1011 4.85 -22.41 52.71
CA ALA A 1011 5.91 -22.49 53.73
C ALA A 1011 6.02 -21.17 54.53
N GLY A 1012 5.11 -20.97 55.50
CA GLY A 1012 5.17 -19.90 56.50
C GLY A 1012 3.85 -19.19 56.85
N ALA A 1013 2.75 -19.39 56.10
CA ALA A 1013 1.63 -18.43 56.10
C ALA A 1013 0.34 -18.99 55.50
N LYS A 1014 -0.81 -18.96 56.21
CA LYS A 1014 -2.05 -19.65 55.76
C LYS A 1014 -3.09 -18.78 55.06
N VAL A 1015 -3.52 -17.64 55.61
CA VAL A 1015 -4.53 -16.78 54.97
C VAL A 1015 -3.80 -15.70 54.15
N PRO A 1016 -3.70 -15.85 52.82
CA PRO A 1016 -2.81 -15.04 52.00
C PRO A 1016 -3.34 -13.61 51.84
N VAL A 1017 -2.44 -12.66 52.12
CA VAL A 1017 -2.63 -11.24 51.87
C VAL A 1017 -1.88 -10.85 50.60
N GLU A 1018 -2.37 -9.86 49.86
CA GLU A 1018 -1.71 -9.35 48.67
C GLU A 1018 -0.20 -9.00 48.88
N ASP A 1019 0.66 -9.42 47.95
CA ASP A 1019 2.13 -9.32 48.00
C ASP A 1019 2.73 -8.30 47.00
N GLN A 1020 1.91 -7.56 46.24
CA GLN A 1020 2.43 -6.60 45.25
C GLN A 1020 2.92 -5.30 45.90
N ALA A 1021 4.22 -5.00 45.79
CA ALA A 1021 4.82 -3.76 46.28
C ALA A 1021 4.22 -2.48 45.64
N THR A 1022 3.79 -2.57 44.38
CA THR A 1022 3.21 -1.45 43.60
C THR A 1022 1.78 -1.10 44.01
N LEU A 1023 1.07 -2.00 44.69
CA LEU A 1023 -0.29 -1.79 45.21
C LEU A 1023 -0.32 -1.67 46.74
N GLY A 1024 0.86 -1.57 47.36
CA GLY A 1024 1.01 -1.20 48.76
C GLY A 1024 1.82 -2.15 49.62
N GLY A 1025 2.33 -3.28 49.11
CA GLY A 1025 3.36 -4.11 49.76
C GLY A 1025 3.30 -4.13 51.30
N GLY A 1026 2.15 -4.56 51.84
CA GLY A 1026 1.85 -4.64 53.28
C GLY A 1026 1.77 -3.30 54.05
N GLY A 1027 1.31 -2.23 53.39
CA GLY A 1027 0.91 -0.97 54.02
C GLY A 1027 -0.54 -0.97 54.54
N LYS A 1028 -1.08 0.23 54.83
CA LYS A 1028 -2.37 0.50 55.51
C LYS A 1028 -3.66 -0.01 54.82
N TRP A 1029 -3.57 -0.61 53.63
CA TRP A 1029 -4.69 -0.91 52.73
C TRP A 1029 -4.58 -2.33 52.17
N ILE A 1030 -4.51 -3.32 53.07
CA ILE A 1030 -4.28 -4.71 52.72
C ILE A 1030 -5.57 -5.40 52.23
N HIS A 1031 -5.50 -6.11 51.12
CA HIS A 1031 -6.58 -6.95 50.59
C HIS A 1031 -6.24 -8.44 50.69
N TRP A 1032 -7.24 -9.30 50.51
CA TRP A 1032 -6.98 -10.71 50.22
C TRP A 1032 -6.27 -10.86 48.88
N ARG A 1033 -5.35 -11.83 48.78
CA ARG A 1033 -4.64 -12.10 47.54
C ARG A 1033 -5.64 -12.55 46.48
N ARG A 1034 -5.94 -11.68 45.50
CA ARG A 1034 -6.97 -11.90 44.47
C ARG A 1034 -6.83 -13.23 43.72
N ARG A 1035 -5.60 -13.71 43.49
CA ARG A 1035 -5.37 -15.02 42.85
C ARG A 1035 -5.85 -16.21 43.68
N ILE A 1036 -5.98 -16.04 44.99
CA ILE A 1036 -6.36 -17.10 45.93
C ILE A 1036 -7.80 -16.93 46.39
N MET A 1037 -8.27 -15.69 46.63
CA MET A 1037 -9.65 -15.46 47.07
C MET A 1037 -10.48 -14.55 46.13
N PRO A 1038 -10.60 -14.84 44.82
CA PRO A 1038 -11.08 -13.87 43.83
C PRO A 1038 -12.51 -13.35 44.05
N ASP A 1039 -13.43 -14.17 44.56
CA ASP A 1039 -14.84 -13.79 44.75
C ASP A 1039 -15.18 -13.29 46.17
N ASP A 1040 -14.20 -13.25 47.06
CA ASP A 1040 -14.37 -12.63 48.37
C ASP A 1040 -14.48 -11.11 48.22
N VAL A 1041 -15.40 -10.51 48.98
CA VAL A 1041 -15.64 -9.08 48.96
C VAL A 1041 -14.36 -8.29 49.19
N MET A 1042 -13.44 -8.73 50.05
CA MET A 1042 -12.20 -8.01 50.42
C MET A 1042 -10.99 -8.31 49.52
N SER A 1043 -11.21 -8.88 48.34
CA SER A 1043 -10.18 -9.00 47.31
C SER A 1043 -10.11 -7.76 46.42
N LEU A 1044 -8.93 -7.45 45.86
CA LEU A 1044 -8.71 -6.34 44.89
C LEU A 1044 -9.64 -6.34 43.67
N GLY A 1045 -10.32 -7.45 43.41
CA GLY A 1045 -11.30 -7.61 42.35
C GLY A 1045 -12.74 -7.43 42.79
N LEU A 1046 -13.02 -6.79 43.94
CA LEU A 1046 -14.35 -6.54 44.49
C LEU A 1046 -15.31 -7.73 44.31
N GLY A 1047 -14.99 -8.85 44.97
CA GLY A 1047 -15.85 -10.03 44.98
C GLY A 1047 -17.23 -9.73 45.57
N LYS A 1048 -18.15 -10.70 45.48
CA LYS A 1048 -19.57 -10.49 45.84
C LYS A 1048 -19.99 -11.17 47.14
N LEU A 1049 -19.05 -11.83 47.82
CA LEU A 1049 -19.35 -12.73 48.93
C LEU A 1049 -18.66 -12.28 50.22
N VAL A 1050 -19.42 -12.17 51.32
CA VAL A 1050 -18.88 -12.09 52.68
C VAL A 1050 -18.58 -13.50 53.14
N THR A 1051 -17.41 -14.01 52.80
CA THR A 1051 -17.10 -15.42 53.03
C THR A 1051 -16.93 -15.74 54.52
N VAL A 1052 -17.03 -17.02 54.87
CA VAL A 1052 -16.76 -17.49 56.25
C VAL A 1052 -15.35 -17.11 56.72
N ILE A 1053 -14.37 -17.02 55.79
CA ILE A 1053 -12.99 -16.61 56.10
C ILE A 1053 -12.98 -15.14 56.55
N THR A 1054 -13.66 -14.28 55.80
CA THR A 1054 -13.82 -12.85 56.09
C THR A 1054 -14.60 -12.60 57.39
N ALA A 1055 -15.67 -13.35 57.63
CA ALA A 1055 -16.43 -13.27 58.88
C ALA A 1055 -15.58 -13.69 60.10
N GLN A 1056 -14.86 -14.81 60.01
CA GLN A 1056 -13.97 -15.26 61.08
C GLN A 1056 -12.76 -14.35 61.29
N ALA A 1057 -12.30 -13.64 60.25
CA ALA A 1057 -11.27 -12.62 60.39
C ALA A 1057 -11.75 -11.42 61.24
N LEU A 1058 -13.03 -11.04 61.13
CA LEU A 1058 -13.63 -10.04 62.02
C LEU A 1058 -13.74 -10.55 63.46
N ALA A 1059 -14.02 -11.85 63.65
CA ALA A 1059 -14.01 -12.47 64.97
C ALA A 1059 -12.62 -12.43 65.63
N ASP A 1060 -11.57 -12.74 64.86
CA ASP A 1060 -10.18 -12.63 65.31
C ASP A 1060 -9.78 -11.19 65.65
N LEU A 1061 -10.45 -10.19 65.06
CA LEU A 1061 -10.27 -8.76 65.36
C LEU A 1061 -11.07 -8.27 66.57
N GLY A 1062 -11.93 -9.11 67.16
CA GLY A 1062 -12.70 -8.80 68.36
C GLY A 1062 -14.17 -8.44 68.13
N HIS A 1063 -14.68 -8.57 66.90
CA HIS A 1063 -16.13 -8.49 66.65
C HIS A 1063 -16.83 -9.79 67.04
N VAL A 1064 -18.09 -9.72 67.47
CA VAL A 1064 -18.92 -10.92 67.62
C VAL A 1064 -19.67 -11.14 66.31
N VAL A 1065 -19.48 -12.29 65.68
CA VAL A 1065 -20.04 -12.60 64.36
C VAL A 1065 -20.92 -13.85 64.36
N ASP A 1066 -21.98 -13.84 63.54
CA ASP A 1066 -22.78 -15.03 63.21
C ASP A 1066 -22.29 -15.60 61.87
N VAL A 1067 -21.39 -16.58 61.94
CA VAL A 1067 -20.82 -17.22 60.73
C VAL A 1067 -21.82 -18.01 59.91
N THR A 1068 -23.02 -18.32 60.45
CA THR A 1068 -24.07 -18.98 59.67
C THR A 1068 -24.72 -18.04 58.65
N LYS A 1069 -24.52 -16.74 58.82
CA LYS A 1069 -24.98 -15.69 57.91
C LYS A 1069 -23.95 -15.35 56.83
N ALA A 1070 -22.73 -15.88 56.91
CA ALA A 1070 -21.70 -15.71 55.90
C ALA A 1070 -22.03 -16.46 54.60
N ASP A 1071 -21.53 -15.96 53.48
CA ASP A 1071 -21.77 -16.52 52.16
C ASP A 1071 -20.97 -17.81 51.92
N PRO A 1072 -21.55 -18.81 51.23
CA PRO A 1072 -20.84 -20.02 50.83
C PRO A 1072 -19.65 -19.69 49.92
N TYR A 1073 -18.48 -20.27 50.19
CA TYR A 1073 -17.26 -19.94 49.46
C TYR A 1073 -16.34 -21.15 49.21
N ARG A 1074 -15.58 -21.11 48.10
CA ARG A 1074 -14.57 -22.12 47.70
C ARG A 1074 -13.34 -21.42 47.12
N LEU A 1075 -12.15 -21.95 47.36
CA LEU A 1075 -10.93 -21.47 46.71
C LEU A 1075 -10.82 -21.98 45.24
N PRO A 1076 -10.22 -21.20 44.32
CA PRO A 1076 -10.08 -21.58 42.91
C PRO A 1076 -9.33 -22.90 42.72
N GLY A 1077 -9.82 -23.76 41.82
CA GLY A 1077 -9.17 -25.03 41.47
C GLY A 1077 -9.53 -26.23 42.35
N GLN A 1078 -10.48 -26.11 43.28
CA GLN A 1078 -10.92 -27.22 44.13
C GLN A 1078 -12.44 -27.47 44.05
N ALA A 1079 -12.82 -28.75 43.96
CA ALA A 1079 -14.21 -29.19 44.01
C ALA A 1079 -14.69 -29.29 45.47
N GLN A 1080 -15.81 -28.64 45.81
CA GLN A 1080 -16.35 -28.67 47.18
C GLN A 1080 -16.86 -30.05 47.53
N ARG A 1081 -16.58 -30.48 48.76
CA ARG A 1081 -17.54 -31.30 49.50
C ARG A 1081 -18.62 -30.39 50.05
N TYR A 1082 -19.73 -30.37 49.34
CA TYR A 1082 -20.95 -29.67 49.74
C TYR A 1082 -21.42 -30.22 51.09
N VAL A 1083 -21.64 -29.34 52.05
CA VAL A 1083 -22.65 -29.59 53.08
C VAL A 1083 -23.97 -29.09 52.48
N GLY A 1084 -24.63 -29.95 51.69
CA GLY A 1084 -26.04 -29.82 51.26
C GLY A 1084 -26.39 -29.24 49.87
N GLY A 1085 -26.28 -30.03 48.78
CA GLY A 1085 -27.27 -30.06 47.66
C GLY A 1085 -27.07 -29.25 46.35
N THR A 1086 -26.81 -29.98 45.22
CA THR A 1086 -27.22 -29.85 43.77
C THR A 1086 -27.27 -28.47 43.06
N VAL A 1087 -26.82 -28.18 41.81
CA VAL A 1087 -26.43 -28.91 40.56
C VAL A 1087 -25.71 -27.94 39.56
N ALA A 1088 -24.80 -28.49 38.73
CA ALA A 1088 -24.35 -28.16 37.35
C ALA A 1088 -23.71 -26.81 36.90
N ASP A 1089 -22.53 -26.99 36.26
CA ASP A 1089 -21.91 -26.34 35.06
C ASP A 1089 -21.73 -24.80 35.06
N ALA A 1090 -20.61 -24.22 34.62
CA ALA A 1090 -19.78 -24.56 33.47
C ALA A 1090 -18.35 -23.97 33.54
N GLU A 1091 -17.52 -24.53 32.67
CA GLU A 1091 -16.11 -24.24 32.39
C GLU A 1091 -15.88 -22.90 31.66
N ALA A 1092 -14.59 -22.50 31.65
CA ALA A 1092 -13.92 -21.50 30.81
C ALA A 1092 -14.04 -20.02 31.28
N ALA A 1093 -12.99 -19.22 31.41
CA ALA A 1093 -11.70 -19.25 30.72
C ALA A 1093 -10.59 -18.57 31.53
N VAL A 1094 -9.41 -19.16 31.39
CA VAL A 1094 -8.10 -18.77 31.92
C VAL A 1094 -7.39 -17.84 30.92
N ALA A 1095 -6.78 -16.79 31.49
CA ALA A 1095 -5.51 -16.10 31.14
C ALA A 1095 -5.25 -15.51 29.74
N GLU A 1096 -5.07 -14.18 29.72
CA GLU A 1096 -3.81 -13.45 29.45
C GLU A 1096 -2.70 -14.17 28.65
N LEU A 1097 -2.20 -13.54 27.56
CA LEU A 1097 -0.80 -13.07 27.41
C LEU A 1097 -0.44 -12.54 25.98
N MET A 1098 0.18 -11.34 25.95
CA MET A 1098 1.20 -10.81 25.01
C MET A 1098 0.70 -10.21 23.67
N ALA A 1099 0.92 -8.93 23.33
CA ALA A 1099 2.14 -8.13 23.12
C ALA A 1099 2.86 -8.42 21.77
N ASP A 1100 3.04 -7.36 20.97
CA ASP A 1100 3.77 -7.18 19.70
C ASP A 1100 2.97 -7.07 18.37
N ASP A 1101 3.03 -5.85 17.81
CA ASP A 1101 2.50 -5.37 16.53
C ASP A 1101 3.27 -5.95 15.32
N LEU A 1102 2.86 -7.10 14.77
CA LEU A 1102 2.99 -7.46 13.33
C LEU A 1102 2.45 -8.87 13.04
N ILE A 1103 1.56 -9.00 12.05
CA ILE A 1103 1.18 -10.30 11.48
C ILE A 1103 1.79 -10.40 10.07
N ARG A 1104 2.65 -11.41 9.83
CA ARG A 1104 3.04 -11.82 8.47
C ARG A 1104 1.96 -12.73 7.91
N GLY A 1105 1.23 -12.24 6.91
CA GLY A 1105 0.24 -12.99 6.13
C GLY A 1105 0.50 -12.84 4.63
N PRO A 1106 -0.14 -13.66 3.78
CA PRO A 1106 -0.02 -13.51 2.33
C PRO A 1106 -0.60 -12.18 1.85
N VAL A 1107 0.00 -11.61 0.80
CA VAL A 1107 -0.52 -10.45 0.06
C VAL A 1107 -1.54 -10.95 -0.96
N GLU A 1108 -2.79 -10.55 -0.81
CA GLU A 1108 -3.87 -10.87 -1.74
C GLU A 1108 -3.99 -9.75 -2.80
N VAL A 1109 -3.85 -10.13 -4.08
CA VAL A 1109 -4.09 -9.26 -5.23
C VAL A 1109 -5.54 -9.43 -5.65
N VAL A 1110 -6.26 -8.33 -5.76
CA VAL A 1110 -7.68 -8.29 -6.15
C VAL A 1110 -7.85 -7.63 -7.52
N ASP A 1111 -8.90 -8.01 -8.26
CA ASP A 1111 -9.34 -7.35 -9.50
C ASP A 1111 -10.16 -6.08 -9.21
N GLU A 1112 -10.61 -5.39 -10.27
CA GLU A 1112 -11.37 -4.13 -10.17
C GLU A 1112 -12.72 -4.30 -9.45
N GLU A 1113 -13.24 -5.53 -9.37
CA GLU A 1113 -14.45 -5.89 -8.64
C GLU A 1113 -14.17 -6.34 -7.18
N GLY A 1114 -12.92 -6.32 -6.73
CA GLY A 1114 -12.52 -6.64 -5.36
C GLY A 1114 -12.41 -8.14 -5.06
N LYS A 1115 -12.34 -8.99 -6.09
CA LYS A 1115 -12.18 -10.44 -5.92
C LYS A 1115 -10.71 -10.82 -5.91
N VAL A 1116 -10.30 -11.65 -4.96
CA VAL A 1116 -8.92 -12.14 -4.85
C VAL A 1116 -8.58 -13.01 -6.06
N VAL A 1117 -7.71 -12.49 -6.93
CA VAL A 1117 -7.23 -13.18 -8.15
C VAL A 1117 -5.87 -13.84 -7.95
N ARG A 1118 -5.10 -13.43 -6.92
CA ARG A 1118 -3.80 -14.04 -6.61
C ARG A 1118 -3.44 -13.88 -5.15
N VAL A 1119 -2.83 -14.89 -4.56
CA VAL A 1119 -2.31 -14.88 -3.18
C VAL A 1119 -0.79 -15.05 -3.23
N ILE A 1120 -0.05 -14.01 -2.85
CA ILE A 1120 1.41 -14.01 -2.79
C ILE A 1120 1.82 -14.31 -1.34
N ARG A 1121 2.35 -15.50 -1.11
CA ARG A 1121 2.94 -15.86 0.19
C ARG A 1121 4.40 -15.41 0.20
N PRO A 1122 4.92 -14.87 1.32
CA PRO A 1122 6.34 -14.55 1.45
C PRO A 1122 7.24 -15.78 1.35
#